data_AF-A0A2C8F3X9-F1
#
_entry.id   AF-A0A2C8F3X9-F1
#
_cell.length_a   1.000
_cell.length_b   1.000
_cell.length_c   1.000
_cell.angle_alpha   90.00
_cell.angle_beta   90.00
_cell.angle_gamma   90.00
#
_symmetry.space_group_name_H-M   'P 1'
#
loop_
_entity.id
_entity.type
_entity.pdbx_description
1 polymer ?
#
loop_
_entity_poly.entity_id
_entity_poly.type
_entity_poly.pdbx_seq_one_letter_code
_entity_poly.pdbx_strand_id
1 'polypeptide(L)'
;MQDKRYIICGNAPTSGIEENPDRDLRLRLWGKDGPDKITLRIEDIHKKMSKDVPDSFQDLLEIATYVYSADQAIPRGADDVDSFGHGWRRNLHFIIPVRNPDFWNGEEIQQALCSTLGFLSDDSYHFEFTKLTEAQAFQGYLDFNDDGRLLGYPEQVVMFSGGLDSLAGAIDEVLNEKHRVVLVTHKSTPKLNKRHRRLEKMIADKAGENAPLHIGVRVNKNKGLNYEYTQRSRSFLYVSIGATIAKMINLKSVRFYENGVISLNLPVCAQVVGGRATRTTHPRVIRGFQEIISLVAGEPFTIENPYIWKTKADVVGVITKAGCQEMIAASTTCTHTWEMTNHHTHCGTCSQCIDRRFAVIAAKADQYDPVDAYKADIFTQSRSKDEDKIMAAAYLERANQVRDQDDITQFIARFSEVSRVFRYLNGNPGSVAQKVYDLYKRHAKEVCEAMDTMVARNITAIRQRTLPGDCLLRTVYESGSVISVPAIPVEQKQPDNYFRKRGGVWAARFNGNAEVLVTGVDKGAEYINFLLARPNKETSVYEIVCGFAIDSCNAVLNSNETDEGFQVTQGVPLGDTGFVADRKAVEQYRETAHELLREIEEARAENNDAEIQRLEDEMTQITAAINEAVGLGGKLRKSNDKRKNIRDAFRNAVNRAIKYLEKYDKPLAVHLKESIKCGNEPVYRTEEEIVWEVRPIVNE
;
A
#
# COMPACT_ATOMS: atom_id res chain seq x y z
N MET A 1 16.68 -0.42 -7.33
CA MET A 1 15.80 -1.60 -7.19
C MET A 1 16.72 -2.81 -7.17
N GLN A 2 16.59 -3.72 -6.20
CA GLN A 2 17.43 -4.93 -6.16
C GLN A 2 17.22 -5.80 -7.41
N ASP A 3 18.21 -6.61 -7.76
CA ASP A 3 18.10 -7.61 -8.83
C ASP A 3 16.91 -8.53 -8.60
N LYS A 4 16.28 -8.94 -9.70
CA LYS A 4 15.18 -9.91 -9.70
C LYS A 4 15.61 -11.19 -8.95
N ARG A 5 14.83 -11.57 -7.93
CA ARG A 5 15.00 -12.80 -7.15
C ARG A 5 13.91 -13.79 -7.55
N TYR A 6 14.29 -14.98 -8.01
CA TYR A 6 13.32 -16.05 -8.28
C TYR A 6 13.05 -16.85 -7.01
N ILE A 7 11.77 -17.12 -6.75
CA ILE A 7 11.28 -17.95 -5.64
C ILE A 7 10.53 -19.13 -6.23
N ILE A 8 11.18 -20.29 -6.23
CA ILE A 8 10.70 -21.50 -6.89
C ILE A 8 10.04 -22.39 -5.84
N CYS A 9 8.71 -22.53 -5.95
CA CYS A 9 7.89 -23.15 -4.92
C CYS A 9 7.52 -24.60 -5.27
N GLY A 10 7.56 -25.48 -4.27
CA GLY A 10 7.30 -26.90 -4.43
C GLY A 10 8.13 -27.54 -5.53
N ASN A 11 7.46 -28.32 -6.39
CA ASN A 11 8.06 -29.00 -7.53
C ASN A 11 7.90 -28.21 -8.84
N ALA A 12 7.77 -26.87 -8.78
CA ALA A 12 7.71 -26.04 -9.97
C ALA A 12 8.86 -26.36 -10.95
N PRO A 13 8.58 -26.39 -12.27
CA PRO A 13 9.59 -26.59 -13.29
C PRO A 13 10.56 -25.43 -13.29
N THR A 14 11.81 -25.72 -13.62
CA THR A 14 12.92 -24.75 -13.67
C THR A 14 13.46 -24.58 -15.09
N SER A 15 12.80 -25.20 -16.06
CA SER A 15 13.19 -25.18 -17.47
C SER A 15 13.19 -23.75 -17.99
N GLY A 16 14.36 -23.25 -18.38
CA GLY A 16 14.55 -21.88 -18.88
C GLY A 16 14.99 -20.86 -17.83
N ILE A 17 15.16 -21.28 -16.57
CA ILE A 17 15.73 -20.44 -15.50
C ILE A 17 17.14 -20.94 -15.24
N GLU A 18 18.15 -20.10 -15.50
CA GLU A 18 19.48 -20.33 -14.93
C GLU A 18 19.37 -20.15 -13.41
N GLU A 19 19.05 -21.24 -12.71
CA GLU A 19 19.02 -21.27 -11.24
C GLU A 19 20.42 -20.86 -10.74
N ASN A 20 20.49 -19.70 -10.08
CA ASN A 20 21.66 -19.31 -9.33
C ASN A 20 21.37 -19.58 -7.84
N PRO A 21 21.92 -20.64 -7.22
CA PRO A 21 21.62 -21.00 -5.83
C PRO A 21 22.00 -19.93 -4.80
N ASP A 22 22.91 -19.01 -5.15
CA ASP A 22 23.30 -17.89 -4.28
C ASP A 22 22.31 -16.72 -4.37
N ARG A 23 21.42 -16.73 -5.37
CA ARG A 23 20.42 -15.69 -5.64
C ARG A 23 18.98 -16.17 -5.44
N ASP A 24 18.66 -17.34 -5.97
CA ASP A 24 17.30 -17.85 -6.13
C ASP A 24 16.92 -18.75 -4.96
N LEU A 25 15.66 -18.66 -4.52
CA LEU A 25 15.18 -19.30 -3.30
C LEU A 25 14.23 -20.47 -3.65
N ARG A 26 14.59 -21.69 -3.24
CA ARG A 26 13.68 -22.85 -3.27
C ARG A 26 12.90 -22.93 -1.97
N LEU A 27 11.59 -23.15 -2.04
CA LEU A 27 10.73 -23.39 -0.87
C LEU A 27 9.80 -24.58 -1.14
N ARG A 28 9.65 -25.51 -0.18
CA ARG A 28 8.80 -26.70 -0.35
C ARG A 28 7.90 -26.95 0.84
N LEU A 29 6.58 -26.98 0.63
CA LEU A 29 5.61 -27.46 1.62
C LEU A 29 5.65 -28.99 1.77
N TRP A 30 5.90 -29.69 0.67
CA TRP A 30 5.81 -31.16 0.57
C TRP A 30 7.11 -31.76 0.03
N GLY A 31 7.26 -33.09 0.16
CA GLY A 31 8.48 -33.81 -0.19
C GLY A 31 9.44 -33.99 0.99
N LYS A 32 10.65 -34.49 0.70
CA LYS A 32 11.68 -34.85 1.68
C LYS A 32 12.10 -33.65 2.54
N ASP A 33 12.44 -33.91 3.79
CA ASP A 33 13.02 -32.90 4.67
C ASP A 33 14.37 -32.44 4.11
N GLY A 34 14.57 -31.12 4.10
CA GLY A 34 15.70 -30.44 3.50
C GLY A 34 15.73 -28.97 3.92
N PRO A 35 16.79 -28.20 3.60
CA PRO A 35 16.96 -26.81 4.04
C PRO A 35 15.87 -25.85 3.53
N ASP A 36 15.22 -26.19 2.42
CA ASP A 36 14.12 -25.47 1.75
C ASP A 36 12.72 -25.83 2.30
N LYS A 37 12.62 -26.74 3.28
CA LYS A 37 11.35 -27.17 3.87
C LYS A 37 10.66 -26.05 4.63
N ILE A 38 9.38 -25.86 4.31
CA ILE A 38 8.44 -25.04 5.06
C ILE A 38 7.26 -25.90 5.53
N THR A 39 6.62 -25.51 6.62
CA THR A 39 5.55 -26.25 7.29
C THR A 39 4.33 -25.37 7.44
N LEU A 40 3.17 -25.90 7.06
CA LEU A 40 1.84 -25.35 7.32
C LEU A 40 1.06 -26.39 8.12
N ARG A 41 0.53 -26.01 9.29
CA ARG A 41 -0.34 -26.85 10.12
C ARG A 41 -1.48 -26.00 10.70
N ILE A 42 -2.71 -26.43 10.50
CA ILE A 42 -3.90 -25.86 11.13
C ILE A 42 -4.24 -26.78 12.31
N GLU A 43 -3.93 -26.31 13.51
CA GLU A 43 -4.09 -27.01 14.78
C GLU A 43 -5.44 -26.68 15.42
N ASP A 44 -5.89 -27.58 16.30
CA ASP A 44 -7.07 -27.37 17.14
C ASP A 44 -8.37 -27.24 16.32
N ILE A 45 -8.44 -27.93 15.17
CA ILE A 45 -9.64 -27.96 14.33
C ILE A 45 -10.58 -29.09 14.75
N HIS A 46 -11.88 -28.81 14.84
CA HIS A 46 -12.89 -29.84 15.10
C HIS A 46 -13.28 -30.57 13.80
N LYS A 47 -13.47 -31.89 13.84
CA LYS A 47 -13.86 -32.66 12.63
C LYS A 47 -15.20 -32.20 12.04
N LYS A 48 -16.10 -31.69 12.87
CA LYS A 48 -17.38 -31.11 12.39
C LYS A 48 -17.21 -29.82 11.58
N MET A 49 -16.05 -29.16 11.69
CA MET A 49 -15.70 -27.96 10.92
C MET A 49 -14.99 -28.32 9.61
N SER A 50 -14.47 -29.54 9.45
CA SER A 50 -13.85 -29.96 8.18
C SER A 50 -14.90 -30.29 7.14
N LYS A 51 -15.34 -29.27 6.42
CA LYS A 51 -15.98 -29.42 5.10
C LYS A 51 -14.90 -29.43 4.02
N ASP A 52 -15.24 -29.92 2.83
CA ASP A 52 -14.35 -29.83 1.67
C ASP A 52 -14.04 -28.35 1.36
N VAL A 53 -12.77 -27.99 1.51
CA VAL A 53 -12.27 -26.64 1.20
C VAL A 53 -12.07 -26.53 -0.30
N PRO A 54 -12.66 -25.54 -0.99
CA PRO A 54 -12.48 -25.37 -2.43
C PRO A 54 -11.00 -25.27 -2.79
N ASP A 55 -10.61 -25.82 -3.94
CA ASP A 55 -9.23 -25.83 -4.42
C ASP A 55 -8.59 -24.43 -4.44
N SER A 56 -9.37 -23.39 -4.76
CA SER A 56 -8.90 -21.99 -4.75
C SER A 56 -8.47 -21.52 -3.36
N PHE A 57 -9.13 -21.95 -2.28
CA PHE A 57 -8.73 -21.63 -0.90
C PHE A 57 -7.53 -22.46 -0.44
N GLN A 58 -7.40 -23.70 -0.93
CA GLN A 58 -6.19 -24.50 -0.67
C GLN A 58 -4.97 -23.84 -1.31
N ASP A 59 -5.09 -23.48 -2.60
CA ASP A 59 -4.03 -22.76 -3.32
C ASP A 59 -3.71 -21.41 -2.65
N LEU A 60 -4.72 -20.64 -2.21
CA LEU A 60 -4.53 -19.38 -1.49
C LEU A 60 -3.68 -19.55 -0.23
N LEU A 61 -3.93 -20.59 0.58
CA LEU A 61 -3.15 -20.86 1.79
C LEU A 61 -1.70 -21.24 1.46
N GLU A 62 -1.50 -22.05 0.43
CA GLU A 62 -0.17 -22.44 -0.02
C GLU A 62 0.61 -21.23 -0.55
N ILE A 63 0.00 -20.41 -1.40
CA ILE A 63 0.56 -19.14 -1.92
C ILE A 63 0.93 -18.22 -0.77
N ALA A 64 0.02 -17.97 0.17
CA ALA A 64 0.28 -17.07 1.29
C ALA A 64 1.39 -17.60 2.21
N THR A 65 1.52 -18.92 2.34
CA THR A 65 2.61 -19.57 3.08
C THR A 65 3.97 -19.39 2.38
N TYR A 66 4.02 -19.52 1.05
CA TYR A 66 5.22 -19.23 0.27
C TYR A 66 5.61 -17.77 0.35
N VAL A 67 4.67 -16.84 0.17
CA VAL A 67 4.90 -15.39 0.26
C VAL A 67 5.43 -15.00 1.65
N TYR A 68 4.84 -15.53 2.73
CA TYR A 68 5.33 -15.29 4.10
C TYR A 68 6.73 -15.87 4.33
N SER A 69 6.98 -17.08 3.85
CA SER A 69 8.27 -17.74 4.05
C SER A 69 9.39 -17.03 3.26
N ALA A 70 9.12 -16.62 2.02
CA ALA A 70 10.05 -15.86 1.20
C ALA A 70 10.33 -14.46 1.77
N ASP A 71 9.30 -13.79 2.32
CA ASP A 71 9.46 -12.49 2.99
C ASP A 71 10.48 -12.56 4.13
N GLN A 72 10.53 -13.68 4.87
CA GLN A 72 11.49 -13.91 5.96
C GLN A 72 12.85 -14.46 5.51
N ALA A 73 12.89 -15.16 4.38
CA ALA A 73 14.09 -15.80 3.86
C ALA A 73 15.00 -14.86 3.06
N ILE A 74 14.45 -13.77 2.51
CA ILE A 74 15.22 -12.83 1.69
C ILE A 74 15.44 -11.54 2.50
N PRO A 75 16.69 -11.20 2.88
CA PRO A 75 16.96 -10.00 3.68
C PRO A 75 16.62 -8.72 2.91
N ARG A 76 16.15 -7.69 3.61
CA ARG A 76 16.17 -6.32 3.10
C ARG A 76 17.57 -5.73 3.29
N GLY A 77 18.04 -4.91 2.35
CA GLY A 77 19.30 -4.19 2.48
C GLY A 77 19.23 -3.23 3.67
N ALA A 78 20.26 -3.26 4.53
CA ALA A 78 20.28 -2.55 5.80
C ALA A 78 20.38 -1.03 5.64
N ASP A 79 19.63 -0.31 6.50
CA ASP A 79 19.88 1.00 7.14
C ASP A 79 20.56 2.15 6.36
N ASP A 80 20.55 2.14 5.02
CA ASP A 80 21.06 3.27 4.25
C ASP A 80 20.03 4.42 4.18
N VAL A 81 20.06 5.25 5.21
CA VAL A 81 19.38 6.56 5.18
C VAL A 81 19.87 7.36 3.97
N ASP A 82 21.14 7.22 3.61
CA ASP A 82 21.81 7.93 2.51
C ASP A 82 21.33 7.55 1.11
N SER A 83 20.71 6.37 0.92
CA SER A 83 20.12 5.97 -0.37
C SER A 83 18.59 6.02 -0.39
N PHE A 84 17.97 6.54 0.68
CA PHE A 84 16.52 6.50 0.89
C PHE A 84 15.94 5.07 0.87
N GLY A 85 16.72 4.06 1.29
CA GLY A 85 16.27 2.67 1.28
C GLY A 85 16.23 2.05 -0.12
N HIS A 86 17.18 2.40 -1.00
CA HIS A 86 17.34 1.74 -2.29
C HIS A 86 17.51 0.21 -2.14
N GLY A 87 18.08 -0.24 -1.03
CA GLY A 87 18.18 -1.64 -0.63
C GLY A 87 16.94 -2.22 0.09
N TRP A 88 15.96 -1.40 0.48
CA TRP A 88 14.77 -1.84 1.21
C TRP A 88 13.80 -2.63 0.33
N ARG A 89 13.59 -2.18 -0.92
CA ARG A 89 12.61 -2.75 -1.86
C ARG A 89 13.21 -3.91 -2.65
N ARG A 90 12.58 -5.08 -2.57
CA ARG A 90 12.99 -6.28 -3.30
C ARG A 90 12.14 -6.46 -4.56
N ASN A 91 12.68 -7.17 -5.55
CA ASN A 91 11.92 -7.61 -6.73
C ASN A 91 11.77 -9.13 -6.66
N LEU A 92 10.60 -9.59 -6.23
CA LEU A 92 10.29 -10.98 -5.92
C LEU A 92 9.47 -11.59 -7.05
N HIS A 93 9.98 -12.66 -7.66
CA HIS A 93 9.32 -13.39 -8.74
C HIS A 93 9.00 -14.82 -8.31
N PHE A 94 7.74 -15.10 -8.02
CA PHE A 94 7.28 -16.38 -7.53
C PHE A 94 6.85 -17.30 -8.66
N ILE A 95 7.30 -18.55 -8.62
CA ILE A 95 6.84 -19.61 -9.52
C ILE A 95 6.18 -20.68 -8.66
N ILE A 96 4.85 -20.77 -8.74
CA ILE A 96 4.03 -21.55 -7.81
C ILE A 96 3.16 -22.55 -8.56
N PRO A 97 3.28 -23.86 -8.31
CA PRO A 97 2.33 -24.84 -8.81
C PRO A 97 1.00 -24.73 -8.04
N VAL A 98 -0.11 -24.62 -8.77
CA VAL A 98 -1.46 -24.45 -8.23
C VAL A 98 -2.44 -25.42 -8.89
N ARG A 99 -3.57 -25.70 -8.21
CA ARG A 99 -4.61 -26.60 -8.74
C ARG A 99 -5.34 -25.98 -9.93
N ASN A 100 -5.59 -24.67 -9.91
CA ASN A 100 -6.26 -23.95 -11.00
C ASN A 100 -5.41 -22.81 -11.62
N PRO A 101 -4.48 -23.13 -12.54
CA PRO A 101 -3.60 -22.12 -13.15
C PRO A 101 -4.35 -21.06 -13.95
N ASP A 102 -5.44 -21.42 -14.64
CA ASP A 102 -6.19 -20.48 -15.49
C ASP A 102 -6.78 -19.35 -14.66
N PHE A 103 -7.32 -19.67 -13.47
CA PHE A 103 -7.78 -18.66 -12.52
C PHE A 103 -6.61 -17.79 -12.04
N TRP A 104 -5.54 -18.39 -11.51
CA TRP A 104 -4.45 -17.65 -10.87
C TRP A 104 -3.60 -16.83 -11.86
N ASN A 105 -3.57 -17.21 -13.13
CA ASN A 105 -2.96 -16.42 -14.21
C ASN A 105 -3.94 -15.41 -14.85
N GLY A 106 -5.18 -15.33 -14.39
CA GLY A 106 -6.12 -14.30 -14.79
C GLY A 106 -5.64 -12.89 -14.39
N GLU A 107 -5.90 -11.91 -15.25
CA GLU A 107 -5.43 -10.53 -15.07
C GLU A 107 -5.91 -9.91 -13.75
N GLU A 108 -7.19 -10.09 -13.40
CA GLU A 108 -7.80 -9.51 -12.20
C GLU A 108 -7.11 -9.96 -10.91
N ILE A 109 -6.91 -11.27 -10.72
CA ILE A 109 -6.29 -11.80 -9.50
C ILE A 109 -4.79 -11.49 -9.43
N GLN A 110 -4.08 -11.48 -10.57
CA GLN A 110 -2.68 -11.07 -10.61
C GLN A 110 -2.53 -9.59 -10.22
N GLN A 111 -3.35 -8.70 -10.78
CA GLN A 111 -3.34 -7.28 -10.46
C GLN A 111 -3.65 -7.06 -8.97
N ALA A 112 -4.66 -7.75 -8.43
CA ALA A 112 -5.04 -7.66 -7.02
C ALA A 112 -3.90 -8.13 -6.09
N LEU A 113 -3.28 -9.28 -6.37
CA LEU A 113 -2.13 -9.81 -5.60
C LEU A 113 -0.93 -8.85 -5.65
N CYS A 114 -0.48 -8.47 -6.84
CA CYS A 114 0.72 -7.65 -7.02
C CYS A 114 0.55 -6.26 -6.41
N SER A 115 -0.59 -5.60 -6.64
CA SER A 115 -0.84 -4.25 -6.11
C SER A 115 -1.02 -4.24 -4.59
N THR A 116 -1.71 -5.24 -4.02
CA THR A 116 -1.94 -5.33 -2.58
C THR A 116 -0.67 -5.68 -1.82
N LEU A 117 0.04 -6.73 -2.26
CA LEU A 117 1.29 -7.15 -1.62
C LEU A 117 2.39 -6.10 -1.80
N GLY A 118 2.48 -5.49 -2.97
CA GLY A 118 3.44 -4.43 -3.23
C GLY A 118 3.21 -3.21 -2.35
N PHE A 119 1.95 -2.80 -2.13
CA PHE A 119 1.66 -1.74 -1.18
C PHE A 119 1.91 -2.16 0.28
N LEU A 120 1.59 -3.40 0.64
CA LEU A 120 1.76 -3.93 2.00
C LEU A 120 3.23 -3.96 2.43
N SER A 121 4.14 -4.43 1.57
CA SER A 121 5.55 -4.65 1.91
C SER A 121 6.54 -3.66 1.32
N ASP A 122 6.11 -2.84 0.36
CA ASP A 122 6.95 -1.96 -0.47
C ASP A 122 7.92 -2.73 -1.39
N ASP A 123 7.64 -4.01 -1.66
CA ASP A 123 8.33 -4.83 -2.67
C ASP A 123 7.61 -4.82 -4.02
N SER A 124 8.31 -5.23 -5.08
CA SER A 124 7.70 -5.60 -6.35
C SER A 124 7.44 -7.10 -6.38
N TYR A 125 6.22 -7.50 -6.75
CA TYR A 125 5.81 -8.90 -6.87
C TYR A 125 5.48 -9.24 -8.31
N HIS A 126 5.90 -10.43 -8.73
CA HIS A 126 5.49 -11.08 -9.96
C HIS A 126 5.16 -12.53 -9.64
N PHE A 127 4.09 -13.06 -10.23
CA PHE A 127 3.67 -14.43 -10.03
C PHE A 127 3.56 -15.16 -11.38
N GLU A 128 4.12 -16.35 -11.44
CA GLU A 128 3.95 -17.31 -12.52
C GLU A 128 3.33 -18.58 -11.91
N PHE A 129 2.09 -18.86 -12.29
CA PHE A 129 1.38 -20.02 -11.76
C PHE A 129 1.41 -21.18 -12.75
N THR A 130 1.88 -22.34 -12.30
CA THR A 130 2.00 -23.56 -13.12
C THR A 130 1.01 -24.62 -12.64
N LYS A 131 0.73 -25.63 -13.47
CA LYS A 131 -0.18 -26.72 -13.06
C LYS A 131 0.46 -27.60 -12.00
N LEU A 132 -0.21 -27.76 -10.86
CA LEU A 132 0.16 -28.73 -9.83
C LEU A 132 -0.12 -30.16 -10.34
N THR A 133 0.93 -30.97 -10.43
CA THR A 133 0.87 -32.37 -10.91
C THR A 133 0.63 -33.37 -9.79
N GLU A 134 1.15 -33.11 -8.59
CA GLU A 134 0.99 -33.95 -7.40
C GLU A 134 0.34 -33.14 -6.27
N ALA A 135 -0.99 -33.16 -6.22
CA ALA A 135 -1.74 -32.49 -5.16
C ALA A 135 -1.78 -33.34 -3.89
N GLN A 136 -1.40 -32.74 -2.76
CA GLN A 136 -1.63 -33.33 -1.45
C GLN A 136 -3.05 -33.01 -0.98
N ALA A 137 -3.67 -33.97 -0.29
CA ALA A 137 -5.00 -33.78 0.28
C ALA A 137 -4.95 -32.68 1.35
N PHE A 138 -5.93 -31.78 1.35
CA PHE A 138 -6.01 -30.67 2.31
C PHE A 138 -6.03 -31.13 3.76
N GLN A 139 -6.62 -32.30 4.02
CA GLN A 139 -6.65 -32.97 5.32
C GLN A 139 -5.23 -33.19 5.87
N GLY A 140 -4.23 -33.29 5.00
CA GLY A 140 -2.83 -33.37 5.36
C GLY A 140 -2.32 -32.15 6.12
N TYR A 141 -2.99 -30.99 6.08
CA TYR A 141 -2.64 -29.79 6.86
C TYR A 141 -3.38 -29.68 8.21
N LEU A 142 -4.45 -30.45 8.41
CA LEU A 142 -5.34 -30.36 9.55
C LEU A 142 -4.88 -31.26 10.70
N ASP A 143 -4.79 -30.71 11.90
CA ASP A 143 -4.56 -31.45 13.14
C ASP A 143 -5.80 -31.34 14.03
N PHE A 144 -6.53 -32.46 14.13
CA PHE A 144 -7.85 -32.51 14.75
C PHE A 144 -7.74 -32.68 16.27
N ASN A 145 -8.39 -31.79 17.02
CA ASN A 145 -8.48 -31.87 18.47
C ASN A 145 -9.96 -31.95 18.87
N ASP A 146 -10.51 -33.16 18.93
CA ASP A 146 -11.91 -33.40 19.28
C ASP A 146 -12.04 -33.85 20.74
N ASP A 147 -12.55 -32.98 21.60
CA ASP A 147 -13.27 -33.36 22.82
C ASP A 147 -14.76 -33.66 22.56
N GLY A 148 -15.20 -33.50 21.30
CA GLY A 148 -16.53 -33.82 20.79
C GLY A 148 -17.60 -32.74 20.97
N ARG A 149 -17.31 -31.60 21.61
CA ARG A 149 -18.31 -30.56 21.93
C ARG A 149 -18.11 -29.29 21.11
N LEU A 150 -18.83 -29.18 19.98
CA LEU A 150 -19.09 -27.88 19.35
C LEU A 150 -20.36 -27.29 20.00
N LEU A 151 -20.20 -26.38 20.96
CA LEU A 151 -21.33 -25.66 21.59
C LEU A 151 -21.85 -24.58 20.64
N GLY A 152 -22.74 -24.98 19.73
CA GLY A 152 -23.29 -24.09 18.71
C GLY A 152 -22.35 -23.84 17.53
N TYR A 153 -22.90 -23.31 16.44
CA TYR A 153 -22.15 -23.02 15.23
C TYR A 153 -21.60 -21.58 15.31
N PRO A 154 -20.31 -21.34 15.04
CA PRO A 154 -19.75 -19.99 15.10
C PRO A 154 -20.37 -19.06 14.05
N GLU A 155 -20.47 -17.79 14.42
CA GLU A 155 -21.07 -16.72 13.62
C GLU A 155 -20.01 -15.75 13.08
N GLN A 156 -18.84 -15.69 13.71
CA GLN A 156 -17.75 -14.79 13.34
C GLN A 156 -16.38 -15.47 13.41
N VAL A 157 -15.52 -15.12 12.46
CA VAL A 157 -14.07 -15.42 12.52
C VAL A 157 -13.32 -14.15 12.87
N VAL A 158 -12.61 -14.19 14.00
CA VAL A 158 -11.88 -13.04 14.55
C VAL A 158 -10.40 -13.35 14.62
N MET A 159 -9.59 -12.46 14.07
CA MET A 159 -8.14 -12.61 14.05
C MET A 159 -7.54 -12.23 15.41
N PHE A 160 -6.96 -13.21 16.11
CA PHE A 160 -6.51 -13.08 17.49
C PHE A 160 -4.98 -13.21 17.66
N SER A 161 -4.28 -12.08 17.78
CA SER A 161 -2.81 -12.06 17.93
C SER A 161 -2.34 -12.20 19.38
N GLY A 162 -3.22 -11.94 20.35
CA GLY A 162 -2.91 -11.87 21.78
C GLY A 162 -2.38 -10.51 22.25
N GLY A 163 -2.35 -9.50 21.37
CA GLY A 163 -2.11 -8.10 21.74
C GLY A 163 -3.37 -7.41 22.25
N LEU A 164 -3.22 -6.20 22.82
CA LEU A 164 -4.33 -5.44 23.43
C LEU A 164 -5.52 -5.24 22.48
N ASP A 165 -5.28 -4.83 21.23
CA ASP A 165 -6.33 -4.56 20.26
C ASP A 165 -7.15 -5.81 19.95
N SER A 166 -6.48 -6.93 19.65
CA SER A 166 -7.15 -8.22 19.41
C SER A 166 -7.82 -8.80 20.66
N LEU A 167 -7.28 -8.56 21.85
CA LEU A 167 -7.89 -8.96 23.13
C LEU A 167 -9.17 -8.18 23.39
N ALA A 168 -9.12 -6.86 23.23
CA ALA A 168 -10.30 -6.02 23.34
C ALA A 168 -11.36 -6.42 22.31
N GLY A 169 -10.97 -6.70 21.07
CA GLY A 169 -11.89 -7.19 20.03
C GLY A 169 -12.54 -8.52 20.38
N ALA A 170 -11.77 -9.50 20.86
CA ALA A 170 -12.29 -10.77 21.34
C ALA A 170 -13.27 -10.60 22.52
N ILE A 171 -12.94 -9.72 23.46
CA ILE A 171 -13.82 -9.36 24.59
C ILE A 171 -15.12 -8.72 24.10
N ASP A 172 -15.03 -7.77 23.18
CA ASP A 172 -16.19 -7.05 22.65
C ASP A 172 -17.15 -8.02 21.96
N GLU A 173 -16.63 -8.85 21.06
CA GLU A 173 -17.43 -9.83 20.31
C GLU A 173 -18.07 -10.89 21.22
N VAL A 174 -17.29 -11.44 22.15
CA VAL A 174 -17.74 -12.59 22.97
C VAL A 174 -18.60 -12.15 24.15
N LEU A 175 -18.27 -11.03 24.81
CA LEU A 175 -18.90 -10.64 26.07
C LEU A 175 -19.94 -9.52 25.88
N ASN A 176 -19.66 -8.52 25.04
CA ASN A 176 -20.59 -7.39 24.85
C ASN A 176 -21.64 -7.73 23.79
N GLU A 177 -21.19 -8.16 22.61
CA GLU A 177 -22.08 -8.52 21.48
C GLU A 177 -22.63 -9.95 21.61
N LYS A 178 -22.00 -10.79 22.43
CA LYS A 178 -22.39 -12.20 22.66
C LYS A 178 -22.42 -13.05 21.40
N HIS A 179 -21.59 -12.73 20.42
CA HIS A 179 -21.39 -13.56 19.24
C HIS A 179 -20.67 -14.86 19.61
N ARG A 180 -20.98 -15.93 18.86
CA ARG A 180 -20.19 -17.17 18.91
C ARG A 180 -19.00 -17.05 17.97
N VAL A 181 -17.79 -16.99 18.52
CA VAL A 181 -16.58 -16.60 17.78
C VAL A 181 -15.61 -17.76 17.62
N VAL A 182 -14.99 -17.85 16.43
CA VAL A 182 -13.72 -18.57 16.24
C VAL A 182 -12.58 -17.56 16.29
N LEU A 183 -11.73 -17.67 17.30
CA LEU A 183 -10.49 -16.93 17.42
C LEU A 183 -9.38 -17.68 16.68
N VAL A 184 -8.84 -17.04 15.65
CA VAL A 184 -7.79 -17.61 14.81
C VAL A 184 -6.46 -16.98 15.17
N THR A 185 -5.46 -17.79 15.53
CA THR A 185 -4.15 -17.31 15.98
C THR A 185 -3.02 -17.91 15.14
N HIS A 186 -2.21 -17.06 14.51
CA HIS A 186 -0.98 -17.50 13.86
C HIS A 186 0.14 -17.65 14.91
N LYS A 187 0.49 -18.90 15.22
CA LYS A 187 1.54 -19.34 16.15
C LYS A 187 2.93 -19.24 15.50
N SER A 188 3.43 -18.03 15.28
CA SER A 188 4.73 -17.78 14.64
C SER A 188 5.94 -18.19 15.49
N THR A 189 5.76 -18.32 16.81
CA THR A 189 6.80 -18.78 17.73
C THR A 189 6.20 -19.52 18.93
N PRO A 190 6.80 -20.64 19.38
CA PRO A 190 6.36 -21.35 20.58
C PRO A 190 6.43 -20.52 21.87
N LYS A 191 7.25 -19.45 21.91
CA LYS A 191 7.41 -18.58 23.08
C LYS A 191 6.09 -17.96 23.56
N LEU A 192 5.14 -17.74 22.66
CA LEU A 192 3.87 -17.08 22.96
C LEU A 192 2.75 -18.06 23.35
N ASN A 193 2.90 -19.36 23.06
CA ASN A 193 1.83 -20.35 23.25
C ASN A 193 1.27 -20.39 24.68
N LYS A 194 2.13 -20.28 25.70
CA LYS A 194 1.68 -20.27 27.11
C LYS A 194 0.83 -19.02 27.44
N ARG A 195 1.15 -17.89 26.82
CA ARG A 195 0.43 -16.62 27.03
C ARG A 195 -0.90 -16.62 26.29
N HIS A 196 -0.91 -17.10 25.05
CA HIS A 196 -2.14 -17.31 24.29
C HIS A 196 -3.09 -18.20 25.08
N ARG A 197 -2.68 -19.41 25.47
CA ARG A 197 -3.50 -20.31 26.31
C ARG A 197 -4.02 -19.66 27.60
N ARG A 198 -3.21 -18.80 28.24
CA ARG A 198 -3.66 -18.06 29.43
C ARG A 198 -4.78 -17.07 29.09
N LEU A 199 -4.64 -16.29 28.02
CA LEU A 199 -5.69 -15.36 27.57
C LEU A 199 -6.94 -16.09 27.12
N GLU A 200 -6.79 -17.15 26.33
CA GLU A 200 -7.88 -18.02 25.86
C GLU A 200 -8.70 -18.52 27.05
N LYS A 201 -8.03 -19.07 28.08
CA LYS A 201 -8.68 -19.49 29.31
C LYS A 201 -9.37 -18.34 30.04
N MET A 202 -8.71 -17.19 30.19
CA MET A 202 -9.30 -16.03 30.88
C MET A 202 -10.57 -15.51 30.16
N ILE A 203 -10.59 -15.52 28.83
CA ILE A 203 -11.76 -15.16 28.03
C ILE A 203 -12.87 -16.22 28.22
N ALA A 204 -12.52 -17.51 28.09
CA ALA A 204 -13.48 -18.60 28.27
C ALA A 204 -14.12 -18.61 29.66
N ASP A 205 -13.32 -18.45 30.72
CA ASP A 205 -13.79 -18.39 32.11
C ASP A 205 -14.78 -17.22 32.32
N LYS A 206 -14.59 -16.09 31.61
CA LYS A 206 -15.48 -14.93 31.67
C LYS A 206 -16.74 -15.11 30.81
N ALA A 207 -16.61 -15.80 29.68
CA ALA A 207 -17.69 -16.02 28.71
C ALA A 207 -18.65 -17.15 29.10
N GLY A 208 -18.21 -18.08 29.96
CA GLY A 208 -19.02 -19.22 30.41
C GLY A 208 -19.43 -20.11 29.23
N GLU A 209 -20.73 -20.26 29.00
CA GLU A 209 -21.26 -21.08 27.91
C GLU A 209 -20.98 -20.50 26.52
N ASN A 210 -20.66 -19.20 26.40
CA ASN A 210 -20.28 -18.55 25.15
C ASN A 210 -18.75 -18.55 24.91
N ALA A 211 -18.03 -19.51 25.49
CA ALA A 211 -16.59 -19.60 25.31
C ALA A 211 -16.23 -19.71 23.80
N PRO A 212 -15.28 -18.89 23.31
CA PRO A 212 -14.91 -18.91 21.90
C PRO A 212 -14.13 -20.18 21.54
N LEU A 213 -14.28 -20.62 20.30
CA LEU A 213 -13.40 -21.66 19.74
C LEU A 213 -12.05 -21.05 19.38
N HIS A 214 -10.98 -21.81 19.54
CA HIS A 214 -9.63 -21.36 19.24
C HIS A 214 -8.99 -22.25 18.18
N ILE A 215 -8.58 -21.67 17.06
CA ILE A 215 -7.83 -22.36 16.01
C ILE A 215 -6.43 -21.75 15.93
N GLY A 216 -5.43 -22.56 16.22
CA GLY A 216 -4.04 -22.17 16.09
C GLY A 216 -3.46 -22.60 14.76
N VAL A 217 -2.79 -21.71 14.04
CA VAL A 217 -2.12 -22.07 12.78
C VAL A 217 -0.63 -21.87 12.92
N ARG A 218 0.14 -22.91 12.63
CA ARG A 218 1.59 -22.88 12.64
C ARG A 218 2.11 -22.84 11.21
N VAL A 219 2.72 -21.73 10.86
CA VAL A 219 3.55 -21.60 9.65
C VAL A 219 4.99 -21.41 10.08
N ASN A 220 5.83 -22.38 9.73
CA ASN A 220 7.22 -22.39 10.13
C ASN A 220 8.13 -22.78 8.96
N LYS A 221 9.40 -22.46 9.09
CA LYS A 221 10.45 -22.78 8.13
C LYS A 221 11.72 -23.16 8.87
N ASN A 222 12.67 -23.73 8.15
CA ASN A 222 13.97 -24.04 8.74
C ASN A 222 14.67 -22.80 9.31
N LYS A 223 15.53 -23.02 10.32
CA LYS A 223 16.28 -21.95 10.99
C LYS A 223 17.09 -21.10 10.01
N GLY A 224 17.71 -21.72 9.02
CA GLY A 224 18.49 -21.07 7.96
C GLY A 224 17.68 -20.25 6.95
N LEU A 225 16.39 -20.03 7.18
CA LEU A 225 15.52 -19.15 6.38
C LEU A 225 14.99 -17.96 7.21
N ASN A 226 15.57 -17.68 8.39
CA ASN A 226 15.18 -16.57 9.26
C ASN A 226 16.19 -15.43 9.18
N TYR A 227 16.11 -14.62 8.12
CA TYR A 227 17.01 -13.47 7.94
C TYR A 227 16.27 -12.15 8.14
N GLU A 228 15.05 -12.04 7.59
CA GLU A 228 14.25 -10.82 7.61
C GLU A 228 13.18 -10.89 8.71
N TYR A 229 13.26 -9.97 9.67
CA TYR A 229 12.45 -10.00 10.89
C TYR A 229 11.17 -9.14 10.80
N THR A 230 11.06 -8.27 9.79
CA THR A 230 9.97 -7.27 9.68
C THR A 230 8.60 -7.88 9.36
N GLN A 231 8.55 -9.08 8.79
CA GLN A 231 7.34 -9.88 8.55
C GLN A 231 6.21 -9.10 7.86
N ARG A 232 6.54 -8.33 6.82
CA ARG A 232 5.61 -7.39 6.16
C ARG A 232 4.44 -8.10 5.49
N SER A 233 4.63 -9.30 4.96
CA SER A 233 3.55 -10.06 4.33
C SER A 233 2.72 -10.91 5.30
N ARG A 234 3.00 -10.87 6.61
CA ARG A 234 2.32 -11.72 7.61
C ARG A 234 0.80 -11.51 7.64
N SER A 235 0.31 -10.30 7.42
CA SER A 235 -1.14 -10.03 7.39
C SER A 235 -1.85 -10.72 6.22
N PHE A 236 -1.16 -10.91 5.08
CA PHE A 236 -1.70 -11.67 3.95
C PHE A 236 -1.86 -13.15 4.31
N LEU A 237 -0.83 -13.76 4.91
CA LEU A 237 -0.97 -15.12 5.46
C LEU A 237 -2.13 -15.20 6.46
N TYR A 238 -2.21 -14.22 7.35
CA TYR A 238 -3.18 -14.25 8.44
C TYR A 238 -4.63 -14.12 7.94
N VAL A 239 -4.88 -13.27 6.94
CA VAL A 239 -6.20 -13.14 6.33
C VAL A 239 -6.57 -14.35 5.48
N SER A 240 -5.62 -14.95 4.75
CA SER A 240 -5.84 -16.18 3.99
C SER A 240 -6.24 -17.35 4.89
N ILE A 241 -5.61 -17.46 6.07
CA ILE A 241 -5.99 -18.42 7.12
C ILE A 241 -7.42 -18.14 7.60
N GLY A 242 -7.71 -16.91 8.01
CA GLY A 242 -9.03 -16.53 8.51
C GLY A 242 -10.12 -16.79 7.48
N ALA A 243 -9.89 -16.42 6.21
CA ALA A 243 -10.86 -16.58 5.13
C ALA A 243 -11.11 -18.05 4.79
N THR A 244 -10.06 -18.89 4.82
CA THR A 244 -10.23 -20.34 4.62
C THR A 244 -11.04 -20.95 5.75
N ILE A 245 -10.74 -20.60 7.00
CA ILE A 245 -11.51 -21.05 8.16
C ILE A 245 -12.97 -20.58 8.06
N ALA A 246 -13.20 -19.30 7.71
CA ALA A 246 -14.53 -18.76 7.50
C ALA A 246 -15.30 -19.58 6.44
N LYS A 247 -14.65 -19.91 5.31
CA LYS A 247 -15.27 -20.73 4.26
C LYS A 247 -15.57 -22.16 4.74
N MET A 248 -14.70 -22.78 5.54
CA MET A 248 -14.94 -24.10 6.15
C MET A 248 -16.21 -24.13 7.02
N ILE A 249 -16.52 -23.00 7.66
CA ILE A 249 -17.75 -22.83 8.45
C ILE A 249 -18.82 -21.99 7.73
N ASN A 250 -18.77 -21.88 6.40
CA ASN A 250 -19.77 -21.20 5.59
C ASN A 250 -20.06 -19.73 5.98
N LEU A 251 -19.04 -19.04 6.48
CA LEU A 251 -19.06 -17.60 6.70
C LEU A 251 -18.37 -16.88 5.54
N LYS A 252 -18.78 -15.62 5.32
CA LYS A 252 -18.30 -14.77 4.23
C LYS A 252 -17.56 -13.52 4.74
N SER A 253 -17.11 -13.57 6.00
CA SER A 253 -16.45 -12.44 6.64
C SER A 253 -15.35 -12.86 7.61
N VAL A 254 -14.37 -11.98 7.76
CA VAL A 254 -13.31 -12.05 8.79
C VAL A 254 -13.13 -10.67 9.40
N ARG A 255 -12.92 -10.63 10.72
CA ARG A 255 -12.69 -9.39 11.46
C ARG A 255 -11.28 -9.28 12.00
N PHE A 256 -10.66 -8.14 11.74
CA PHE A 256 -9.47 -7.66 12.41
C PHE A 256 -9.84 -6.66 13.49
N TYR A 257 -9.01 -6.57 14.52
CA TYR A 257 -9.14 -5.55 15.56
C TYR A 257 -7.78 -4.89 15.74
N GLU A 258 -7.61 -3.74 15.11
CA GLU A 258 -6.46 -2.86 15.26
C GLU A 258 -6.97 -1.42 15.32
N ASN A 259 -6.51 -0.64 16.30
CA ASN A 259 -6.95 0.73 16.46
C ASN A 259 -6.64 1.60 15.23
N GLY A 260 -7.37 2.70 15.10
CA GLY A 260 -7.30 3.58 13.94
C GLY A 260 -5.95 4.25 13.75
N VAL A 261 -5.29 4.66 14.83
CA VAL A 261 -4.00 5.37 14.77
C VAL A 261 -2.93 4.47 14.15
N ILE A 262 -2.86 3.21 14.59
CA ILE A 262 -1.92 2.22 14.06
C ILE A 262 -2.34 1.70 12.68
N SER A 263 -3.65 1.63 12.38
CA SER A 263 -4.13 1.21 11.06
C SER A 263 -3.84 2.25 9.98
N LEU A 264 -4.07 3.53 10.28
CA LEU A 264 -3.77 4.65 9.37
C LEU A 264 -2.26 4.90 9.28
N ASN A 265 -1.54 4.68 10.39
CA ASN A 265 -0.09 4.74 10.52
C ASN A 265 0.58 5.94 9.84
N LEU A 266 0.07 7.15 10.11
CA LEU A 266 0.70 8.37 9.60
C LEU A 266 2.20 8.43 9.97
N PRO A 267 3.09 8.99 9.14
CA PRO A 267 4.55 8.83 9.26
C PRO A 267 5.16 9.33 10.58
N VAL A 268 5.75 8.41 11.38
CA VAL A 268 6.54 8.63 12.64
C VAL A 268 7.24 10.00 12.70
N CYS A 269 8.17 10.03 11.77
CA CYS A 269 9.14 11.01 11.41
C CYS A 269 9.49 10.71 9.94
N ALA A 270 10.25 11.58 9.29
CA ALA A 270 10.64 11.43 7.88
C ALA A 270 11.38 10.12 7.56
N GLN A 271 11.95 9.45 8.57
CA GLN A 271 12.69 8.19 8.40
C GLN A 271 11.79 6.93 8.44
N VAL A 272 10.55 7.04 8.91
CA VAL A 272 9.57 5.93 9.02
C VAL A 272 8.44 6.15 8.02
N VAL A 273 8.79 6.05 6.73
CA VAL A 273 7.89 6.19 5.58
C VAL A 273 7.92 4.90 4.75
N GLY A 274 6.88 4.61 3.97
CA GLY A 274 6.88 3.44 3.09
C GLY A 274 6.62 2.13 3.82
N GLY A 275 7.20 1.03 3.33
CA GLY A 275 7.19 -0.28 4.00
C GLY A 275 7.98 -0.33 5.31
N ARG A 276 8.73 0.74 5.67
CA ARG A 276 9.35 0.87 6.99
C ARG A 276 8.29 1.09 8.09
N ALA A 277 7.14 1.65 7.73
CA ALA A 277 5.95 1.73 8.56
C ALA A 277 5.06 0.47 8.32
N THR A 278 4.52 -0.15 9.38
CA THR A 278 3.61 -1.30 9.21
C THR A 278 2.31 -0.89 8.51
N ARG A 279 1.84 -1.68 7.54
CA ARG A 279 0.57 -1.46 6.81
C ARG A 279 -0.44 -2.59 7.01
N THR A 280 -0.25 -3.39 8.06
CA THR A 280 -0.95 -4.65 8.34
C THR A 280 -2.48 -4.57 8.17
N THR A 281 -3.11 -3.54 8.73
CA THR A 281 -4.56 -3.30 8.68
C THR A 281 -4.91 -1.96 8.01
N HIS A 282 -3.99 -1.43 7.20
CA HIS A 282 -4.22 -0.17 6.50
C HIS A 282 -5.46 -0.30 5.59
N PRO A 283 -6.36 0.71 5.50
CA PRO A 283 -7.60 0.58 4.74
C PRO A 283 -7.42 0.13 3.28
N ARG A 284 -6.40 0.64 2.58
CA ARG A 284 -6.01 0.15 1.24
C ARG A 284 -5.67 -1.35 1.21
N VAL A 285 -4.95 -1.85 2.21
CA VAL A 285 -4.58 -3.28 2.33
C VAL A 285 -5.81 -4.12 2.64
N ILE A 286 -6.67 -3.68 3.57
CA ILE A 286 -7.92 -4.37 3.90
C ILE A 286 -8.82 -4.50 2.65
N ARG A 287 -8.94 -3.43 1.86
CA ARG A 287 -9.68 -3.45 0.59
C ARG A 287 -9.05 -4.39 -0.44
N GLY A 288 -7.74 -4.38 -0.58
CA GLY A 288 -7.02 -5.30 -1.48
C GLY A 288 -7.16 -6.77 -1.05
N PHE A 289 -7.09 -7.06 0.24
CA PHE A 289 -7.41 -8.39 0.76
C PHE A 289 -8.86 -8.75 0.45
N GLN A 290 -9.81 -7.84 0.63
CA GLN A 290 -11.23 -8.11 0.38
C GLN A 290 -11.46 -8.48 -1.09
N GLU A 291 -10.80 -7.78 -2.00
CA GLU A 291 -10.81 -8.05 -3.44
C GLU A 291 -10.23 -9.43 -3.75
N ILE A 292 -9.01 -9.72 -3.28
CA ILE A 292 -8.36 -11.04 -3.48
C ILE A 292 -9.26 -12.18 -2.97
N ILE A 293 -9.79 -12.07 -1.75
CA ILE A 293 -10.60 -13.13 -1.16
C ILE A 293 -11.95 -13.26 -1.88
N SER A 294 -12.56 -12.17 -2.33
CA SER A 294 -13.81 -12.23 -3.09
C SER A 294 -13.62 -12.94 -4.45
N LEU A 295 -12.50 -12.65 -5.14
CA LEU A 295 -12.13 -13.34 -6.37
C LEU A 295 -11.89 -14.83 -6.14
N VAL A 296 -11.14 -15.20 -5.10
CA VAL A 296 -10.89 -16.60 -4.71
C VAL A 296 -12.17 -17.34 -4.34
N ALA A 297 -13.12 -16.64 -3.70
CA ALA A 297 -14.40 -17.20 -3.30
C ALA A 297 -15.41 -17.32 -4.46
N GLY A 298 -15.23 -16.53 -5.54
CA GLY A 298 -16.22 -16.37 -6.60
C GLY A 298 -17.50 -15.65 -6.15
N GLU A 299 -17.46 -15.00 -4.97
CA GLU A 299 -18.59 -14.30 -4.36
C GLU A 299 -18.10 -13.17 -3.44
N PRO A 300 -18.92 -12.15 -3.15
CA PRO A 300 -18.51 -11.10 -2.22
C PRO A 300 -18.11 -11.65 -0.85
N PHE A 301 -16.91 -11.29 -0.41
CA PHE A 301 -16.38 -11.58 0.92
C PHE A 301 -16.08 -10.26 1.64
N THR A 302 -16.27 -10.19 2.96
CA THR A 302 -16.07 -8.95 3.74
C THR A 302 -14.89 -9.07 4.70
N ILE A 303 -14.04 -8.05 4.72
CA ILE A 303 -12.93 -7.96 5.67
C ILE A 303 -13.07 -6.66 6.44
N GLU A 304 -13.27 -6.75 7.75
CA GLU A 304 -13.63 -5.60 8.57
C GLU A 304 -12.53 -5.29 9.60
N ASN A 305 -12.36 -4.01 9.91
CA ASN A 305 -11.67 -3.56 11.11
C ASN A 305 -12.57 -2.59 11.89
N PRO A 306 -13.39 -3.10 12.84
CA PRO A 306 -14.31 -2.26 13.60
C PRO A 306 -13.62 -1.16 14.43
N TYR A 307 -12.32 -1.30 14.71
CA TYR A 307 -11.56 -0.37 15.56
C TYR A 307 -10.86 0.76 14.80
N ILE A 308 -11.11 0.91 13.49
CA ILE A 308 -10.53 1.97 12.66
C ILE A 308 -10.80 3.40 13.18
N TRP A 309 -11.81 3.59 14.03
CA TRP A 309 -12.16 4.89 14.64
C TRP A 309 -11.86 4.99 16.13
N LYS A 310 -11.20 3.99 16.72
CA LYS A 310 -10.80 3.97 18.13
C LYS A 310 -9.32 4.33 18.27
N THR A 311 -8.96 5.04 19.34
CA THR A 311 -7.56 5.14 19.81
C THR A 311 -7.18 3.88 20.58
N LYS A 312 -5.90 3.69 20.89
CA LYS A 312 -5.50 2.59 21.76
C LYS A 312 -6.01 2.78 23.20
N ALA A 313 -6.19 4.01 23.68
CA ALA A 313 -6.82 4.25 24.98
C ALA A 313 -8.31 3.85 24.98
N ASP A 314 -9.05 4.14 23.89
CA ASP A 314 -10.42 3.65 23.71
C ASP A 314 -10.48 2.11 23.78
N VAL A 315 -9.53 1.44 23.13
CA VAL A 315 -9.37 -0.03 23.13
C VAL A 315 -9.13 -0.57 24.54
N VAL A 316 -8.23 0.03 25.32
CA VAL A 316 -8.03 -0.33 26.73
C VAL A 316 -9.33 -0.08 27.53
N GLY A 317 -10.06 0.98 27.21
CA GLY A 317 -11.38 1.28 27.77
C GLY A 317 -12.42 0.18 27.53
N VAL A 318 -12.38 -0.52 26.40
CA VAL A 318 -13.25 -1.69 26.14
C VAL A 318 -12.96 -2.81 27.15
N ILE A 319 -11.68 -3.12 27.37
CA ILE A 319 -11.24 -4.17 28.31
C ILE A 319 -11.67 -3.85 29.75
N THR A 320 -11.45 -2.61 30.19
CA THR A 320 -11.76 -2.20 31.57
C THR A 320 -13.26 -2.12 31.83
N LYS A 321 -14.05 -1.61 30.88
CA LYS A 321 -15.52 -1.58 30.99
C LYS A 321 -16.16 -2.97 31.06
N ALA A 322 -15.56 -3.96 30.39
CA ALA A 322 -15.98 -5.37 30.49
C ALA A 322 -15.53 -6.06 31.80
N GLY A 323 -14.86 -5.35 32.71
CA GLY A 323 -14.33 -5.94 33.95
C GLY A 323 -13.26 -7.01 33.69
N CYS A 324 -12.46 -6.80 32.64
CA CYS A 324 -11.43 -7.74 32.16
C CYS A 324 -10.00 -7.15 32.29
N GLN A 325 -9.82 -6.10 33.09
CA GLN A 325 -8.55 -5.37 33.21
C GLN A 325 -7.34 -6.23 33.60
N GLU A 326 -7.53 -7.32 34.36
CA GLU A 326 -6.47 -8.29 34.68
C GLU A 326 -5.85 -8.97 33.45
N MET A 327 -6.57 -9.01 32.32
CA MET A 327 -6.08 -9.58 31.07
C MET A 327 -5.03 -8.69 30.40
N ILE A 328 -4.93 -7.40 30.76
CA ILE A 328 -3.94 -6.46 30.22
C ILE A 328 -2.53 -7.00 30.45
N ALA A 329 -2.20 -7.41 31.67
CA ALA A 329 -0.88 -7.98 32.02
C ALA A 329 -0.54 -9.27 31.25
N ALA A 330 -1.55 -10.03 30.81
CA ALA A 330 -1.36 -11.26 30.05
C ALA A 330 -1.19 -11.02 28.54
N SER A 331 -1.67 -9.88 28.04
CA SER A 331 -1.57 -9.50 26.62
C SER A 331 -0.16 -9.06 26.21
N THR A 332 0.18 -9.28 24.94
CA THR A 332 1.53 -9.04 24.41
C THR A 332 1.46 -8.22 23.11
N THR A 333 1.82 -6.94 23.19
CA THR A 333 1.73 -5.97 22.08
C THR A 333 3.08 -5.77 21.35
N CYS A 334 4.20 -6.20 21.95
CA CYS A 334 5.53 -5.92 21.42
C CYS A 334 5.82 -6.65 20.09
N THR A 335 6.42 -5.92 19.14
CA THR A 335 6.83 -6.44 17.81
C THR A 335 8.17 -7.17 17.83
N HIS A 336 9.03 -6.92 18.83
CA HIS A 336 10.36 -7.55 18.95
C HIS A 336 10.24 -8.92 19.64
N THR A 337 9.46 -9.84 19.06
CA THR A 337 9.20 -11.15 19.65
C THR A 337 10.46 -12.00 19.85
N TRP A 338 11.54 -11.71 19.10
CA TRP A 338 12.83 -12.39 19.26
C TRP A 338 13.54 -12.01 20.57
N GLU A 339 13.39 -10.76 21.05
CA GLU A 339 13.99 -10.26 22.29
C GLU A 339 13.20 -10.63 23.55
N MET A 340 11.98 -11.15 23.39
CA MET A 340 11.13 -11.53 24.52
C MET A 340 11.74 -12.66 25.35
N THR A 341 11.59 -12.49 26.67
CA THR A 341 11.93 -13.46 27.70
C THR A 341 10.71 -13.71 28.60
N ASN A 342 10.84 -14.64 29.55
CA ASN A 342 9.77 -14.86 30.54
C ASN A 342 9.59 -13.67 31.48
N HIS A 343 10.69 -12.95 31.79
CA HIS A 343 10.68 -11.77 32.66
C HIS A 343 10.26 -10.52 31.89
N HIS A 344 10.93 -10.22 30.77
CA HIS A 344 10.64 -9.06 29.92
C HIS A 344 9.86 -9.48 28.69
N THR A 345 8.60 -9.10 28.67
CA THR A 345 7.60 -9.48 27.68
C THR A 345 7.43 -8.38 26.63
N HIS A 346 7.90 -7.18 26.96
CA HIS A 346 7.91 -6.02 26.10
C HIS A 346 9.32 -5.42 26.09
N CYS A 347 9.80 -4.96 24.93
CA CYS A 347 11.12 -4.32 24.87
C CYS A 347 11.12 -2.91 25.47
N GLY A 348 9.98 -2.21 25.41
CA GLY A 348 9.86 -0.82 25.86
C GLY A 348 10.43 0.24 24.91
N THR A 349 11.00 -0.18 23.78
CA THR A 349 11.61 0.72 22.80
C THR A 349 10.85 0.81 21.48
N CYS A 350 10.12 -0.24 21.09
CA CYS A 350 9.37 -0.20 19.82
C CYS A 350 8.09 0.65 19.93
N SER A 351 7.63 1.17 18.79
CA SER A 351 6.43 2.03 18.70
C SER A 351 5.19 1.42 19.34
N GLN A 352 4.99 0.10 19.20
CA GLN A 352 3.85 -0.61 19.80
C GLN A 352 3.93 -0.71 21.33
N CYS A 353 5.14 -0.75 21.91
CA CYS A 353 5.31 -0.70 23.37
C CYS A 353 5.07 0.72 23.91
N ILE A 354 5.55 1.73 23.19
CA ILE A 354 5.35 3.14 23.52
C ILE A 354 3.85 3.46 23.52
N ASP A 355 3.16 3.20 22.41
CA ASP A 355 1.72 3.43 22.26
C ASP A 355 0.90 2.70 23.33
N ARG A 356 1.22 1.43 23.61
CA ARG A 356 0.61 0.68 24.73
C ARG A 356 0.74 1.42 26.06
N ARG A 357 1.94 1.88 26.42
CA ARG A 357 2.18 2.51 27.72
C ARG A 357 1.43 3.83 27.86
N PHE A 358 1.46 4.67 26.82
CA PHE A 358 0.66 5.89 26.80
C PHE A 358 -0.83 5.58 26.93
N ALA A 359 -1.33 4.60 26.19
CA ALA A 359 -2.74 4.23 26.19
C ALA A 359 -3.25 3.71 27.53
N VAL A 360 -2.51 2.82 28.22
CA VAL A 360 -2.94 2.30 29.53
C VAL A 360 -2.94 3.39 30.61
N ILE A 361 -2.03 4.37 30.54
CA ILE A 361 -2.01 5.51 31.46
C ILE A 361 -3.18 6.45 31.17
N ALA A 362 -3.40 6.79 29.89
CA ALA A 362 -4.54 7.62 29.47
C ALA A 362 -5.88 7.00 29.87
N ALA A 363 -6.00 5.67 29.77
CA ALA A 363 -7.17 4.91 30.20
C ALA A 363 -7.25 4.65 31.72
N LYS A 364 -6.29 5.15 32.51
CA LYS A 364 -6.19 4.96 33.98
C LYS A 364 -6.20 3.48 34.41
N ALA A 365 -5.52 2.66 33.62
CA ALA A 365 -5.43 1.21 33.78
C ALA A 365 -3.97 0.72 33.93
N ASP A 366 -3.02 1.64 34.11
CA ASP A 366 -1.60 1.34 34.14
C ASP A 366 -1.15 0.47 35.33
N GLN A 367 -1.97 0.39 36.39
CA GLN A 367 -1.81 -0.57 37.49
C GLN A 367 -1.96 -2.04 37.06
N TYR A 368 -2.60 -2.31 35.91
CA TYR A 368 -2.75 -3.64 35.33
C TYR A 368 -1.72 -3.92 34.21
N ASP A 369 -0.77 -3.01 34.00
CA ASP A 369 0.31 -3.14 33.01
C ASP A 369 1.67 -2.99 33.73
N PRO A 370 2.22 -4.10 34.28
CA PRO A 370 3.40 -4.05 35.14
C PRO A 370 4.63 -3.49 34.42
N VAL A 371 5.28 -2.48 34.99
CA VAL A 371 6.48 -1.85 34.42
C VAL A 371 7.63 -2.86 34.32
N ASP A 372 7.76 -3.79 35.28
CA ASP A 372 8.81 -4.82 35.28
C ASP A 372 8.69 -5.82 34.12
N ALA A 373 7.54 -5.86 33.42
CA ALA A 373 7.39 -6.64 32.20
C ALA A 373 8.11 -6.01 31.00
N TYR A 374 8.58 -4.77 31.13
CA TYR A 374 9.30 -4.02 30.10
C TYR A 374 10.80 -4.09 30.36
N LYS A 375 11.58 -4.41 29.32
CA LYS A 375 13.05 -4.41 29.41
C LYS A 375 13.61 -3.01 29.68
N ALA A 376 12.96 -1.98 29.12
CA ALA A 376 13.24 -0.58 29.41
C ALA A 376 11.93 0.14 29.70
N ASP A 377 11.85 0.86 30.82
CA ASP A 377 10.71 1.75 31.08
C ASP A 377 10.73 2.93 30.09
N ILE A 378 9.58 3.15 29.45
CA ILE A 378 9.39 4.15 28.40
C ILE A 378 9.72 5.55 28.93
N PHE A 379 9.34 5.84 30.18
CA PHE A 379 9.33 7.21 30.70
C PHE A 379 10.61 7.58 31.46
N THR A 380 11.11 6.69 32.31
CA THR A 380 12.13 7.03 33.30
C THR A 380 13.53 6.51 32.98
N GLN A 381 13.67 5.54 32.07
CA GLN A 381 14.96 4.90 31.79
C GLN A 381 15.61 5.41 30.49
N SER A 382 16.94 5.34 30.46
CA SER A 382 17.78 5.61 29.28
C SER A 382 17.59 4.52 28.23
N ARG A 383 17.85 4.86 26.96
CA ARG A 383 17.82 3.92 25.84
C ARG A 383 19.21 3.87 25.21
N SER A 384 19.70 2.67 24.94
CA SER A 384 21.07 2.50 24.44
C SER A 384 21.27 2.90 22.99
N LYS A 385 20.22 2.83 22.15
CA LYS A 385 20.28 3.14 20.71
C LYS A 385 19.63 4.48 20.41
N ASP A 386 20.21 5.26 19.52
CA ASP A 386 19.67 6.57 19.15
C ASP A 386 18.34 6.46 18.40
N GLU A 387 18.14 5.43 17.58
CA GLU A 387 16.85 5.12 16.94
C GLU A 387 15.72 4.94 17.96
N ASP A 388 15.98 4.24 19.07
CA ASP A 388 15.01 4.01 20.13
C ASP A 388 14.63 5.32 20.84
N LYS A 389 15.60 6.23 21.02
CA LYS A 389 15.37 7.58 21.58
C LYS A 389 14.54 8.44 20.63
N ILE A 390 14.92 8.45 19.35
CA ILE A 390 14.23 9.20 18.28
C ILE A 390 12.78 8.71 18.16
N MET A 391 12.54 7.40 18.20
CA MET A 391 11.18 6.84 18.13
C MET A 391 10.28 7.36 19.25
N ALA A 392 10.75 7.34 20.50
CA ALA A 392 9.98 7.81 21.65
C ALA A 392 9.72 9.32 21.59
N ALA A 393 10.73 10.10 21.23
CA ALA A 393 10.62 11.55 21.10
C ALA A 393 9.69 11.94 19.93
N ALA A 394 9.85 11.32 18.75
CA ALA A 394 9.02 11.59 17.58
C ALA A 394 7.55 11.21 17.82
N TYR A 395 7.29 10.14 18.57
CA TYR A 395 5.95 9.75 18.98
C TYR A 395 5.26 10.86 19.80
N LEU A 396 5.95 11.40 20.81
CA LEU A 396 5.42 12.50 21.63
C LEU A 396 5.31 13.81 20.84
N GLU A 397 6.33 14.13 20.05
CA GLU A 397 6.39 15.37 19.26
C GLU A 397 5.26 15.44 18.24
N ARG A 398 4.91 14.31 17.60
CA ARG A 398 3.71 14.25 16.77
C ARG A 398 2.44 14.62 17.55
N ALA A 399 2.27 14.05 18.74
CA ALA A 399 1.09 14.33 19.54
C ALA A 399 0.99 15.83 19.86
N ASN A 400 2.10 16.48 20.21
CA ASN A 400 2.14 17.93 20.37
C ASN A 400 1.77 18.68 19.08
N GLN A 401 2.36 18.31 17.94
CA GLN A 401 2.07 18.95 16.65
C GLN A 401 0.59 18.87 16.29
N VAL A 402 -0.02 17.68 16.42
CA VAL A 402 -1.45 17.46 16.15
C VAL A 402 -2.32 18.22 17.14
N ARG A 403 -1.95 18.25 18.42
CA ARG A 403 -2.66 19.01 19.45
C ARG A 403 -2.71 20.49 19.10
N ASP A 404 -1.60 21.05 18.61
CA ASP A 404 -1.47 22.48 18.31
C ASP A 404 -2.07 22.86 16.94
N GLN A 405 -2.53 21.90 16.13
CA GLN A 405 -3.33 22.19 14.93
C GLN A 405 -4.79 22.48 15.30
N ASP A 406 -5.29 23.66 14.93
CA ASP A 406 -6.66 24.09 15.19
C ASP A 406 -7.63 23.74 14.04
N ASP A 407 -7.11 23.41 12.86
CA ASP A 407 -7.92 23.17 11.67
C ASP A 407 -7.52 21.89 10.91
N ILE A 408 -8.53 21.28 10.28
CA ILE A 408 -8.39 20.09 9.45
C ILE A 408 -7.51 20.34 8.22
N THR A 409 -7.56 21.54 7.63
CA THR A 409 -6.77 21.87 6.44
C THR A 409 -5.29 21.85 6.77
N GLN A 410 -4.90 22.38 7.94
CA GLN A 410 -3.51 22.36 8.39
C GLN A 410 -3.05 20.93 8.68
N PHE A 411 -3.91 20.12 9.30
CA PHE A 411 -3.63 18.70 9.51
C PHE A 411 -3.40 17.94 8.19
N ILE A 412 -4.28 18.10 7.20
CA ILE A 412 -4.13 17.44 5.89
C ILE A 412 -2.89 17.96 5.14
N ALA A 413 -2.63 19.26 5.17
CA ALA A 413 -1.45 19.84 4.53
C ALA A 413 -0.14 19.30 5.14
N ARG A 414 -0.14 19.03 6.45
CA ARG A 414 1.02 18.47 7.17
C ARG A 414 1.17 16.96 6.97
N PHE A 415 0.06 16.23 6.93
CA PHE A 415 0.02 14.77 6.81
C PHE A 415 -0.69 14.35 5.52
N SER A 416 -0.16 14.79 4.37
CA SER A 416 -0.82 14.62 3.07
C SER A 416 -1.08 13.15 2.71
N GLU A 417 -0.31 12.21 3.27
CA GLU A 417 -0.51 10.77 3.09
C GLU A 417 -1.89 10.32 3.58
N VAL A 418 -2.51 11.04 4.53
CA VAL A 418 -3.85 10.74 5.03
C VAL A 418 -4.90 10.79 3.91
N SER A 419 -4.70 11.67 2.92
CA SER A 419 -5.60 11.80 1.77
C SER A 419 -5.68 10.53 0.93
N ARG A 420 -4.60 9.74 0.91
CA ARG A 420 -4.54 8.46 0.19
C ARG A 420 -5.46 7.42 0.81
N VAL A 421 -5.84 7.59 2.07
CA VAL A 421 -6.67 6.63 2.81
C VAL A 421 -8.16 6.88 2.60
N PHE A 422 -8.57 8.11 2.32
CA PHE A 422 -9.99 8.50 2.32
C PHE A 422 -10.85 7.70 1.36
N ARG A 423 -10.33 7.38 0.16
CA ARG A 423 -11.04 6.59 -0.85
C ARG A 423 -11.27 5.13 -0.45
N TYR A 424 -10.59 4.64 0.58
CA TYR A 424 -10.68 3.25 1.06
C TYR A 424 -11.51 3.12 2.34
N LEU A 425 -12.05 4.23 2.85
CA LEU A 425 -12.93 4.27 4.01
C LEU A 425 -14.35 4.60 3.57
N ASN A 426 -15.34 4.03 4.26
CA ASN A 426 -16.75 4.26 3.93
C ASN A 426 -17.18 5.68 4.33
N GLY A 427 -17.73 6.43 3.37
CA GLY A 427 -18.28 7.78 3.55
C GLY A 427 -17.74 8.80 2.56
N ASN A 428 -18.33 10.00 2.55
CA ASN A 428 -17.81 11.14 1.77
C ASN A 428 -16.39 11.53 2.26
N PRO A 429 -15.41 11.76 1.37
CA PRO A 429 -14.06 12.21 1.71
C PRO A 429 -13.97 13.30 2.78
N GLY A 430 -14.83 14.33 2.74
CA GLY A 430 -14.84 15.40 3.75
C GLY A 430 -15.21 14.90 5.15
N SER A 431 -16.22 14.03 5.24
CA SER A 431 -16.63 13.42 6.52
C SER A 431 -15.59 12.43 7.06
N VAL A 432 -14.92 11.71 6.16
CA VAL A 432 -13.84 10.78 6.52
C VAL A 432 -12.63 11.56 7.03
N ALA A 433 -12.26 12.64 6.35
CA ALA A 433 -11.19 13.53 6.77
C ALA A 433 -11.44 14.07 8.19
N GLN A 434 -12.67 14.52 8.47
CA GLN A 434 -13.05 14.98 9.80
C GLN A 434 -12.89 13.88 10.85
N LYS A 435 -13.39 12.68 10.60
CA LYS A 435 -13.25 11.54 11.55
C LYS A 435 -11.80 11.17 11.80
N VAL A 436 -10.93 11.24 10.78
CA VAL A 436 -9.50 11.00 10.94
C VAL A 436 -8.87 12.11 11.80
N TYR A 437 -9.16 13.38 11.52
CA TYR A 437 -8.70 14.50 12.34
C TYR A 437 -9.14 14.35 13.80
N ASP A 438 -10.42 14.05 14.05
CA ASP A 438 -10.97 13.85 15.39
C ASP A 438 -10.30 12.69 16.12
N LEU A 439 -10.01 11.58 15.42
CA LEU A 439 -9.26 10.45 15.96
C LEU A 439 -7.85 10.88 16.41
N TYR A 440 -7.12 11.60 15.55
CA TYR A 440 -5.77 12.07 15.87
C TYR A 440 -5.75 13.14 16.96
N LYS A 441 -6.75 14.03 17.03
CA LYS A 441 -6.90 15.01 18.13
C LYS A 441 -7.17 14.33 19.46
N ARG A 442 -8.05 13.32 19.50
CA ARG A 442 -8.28 12.52 20.72
C ARG A 442 -7.01 11.79 21.14
N HIS A 443 -6.33 11.15 20.20
CA HIS A 443 -5.07 10.47 20.48
C HIS A 443 -3.99 11.43 21.01
N ALA A 444 -3.82 12.60 20.38
CA ALA A 444 -2.89 13.62 20.82
C ALA A 444 -3.17 14.07 22.26
N LYS A 445 -4.45 14.31 22.57
CA LYS A 445 -4.90 14.64 23.93
C LYS A 445 -4.54 13.53 24.93
N GLU A 446 -4.83 12.28 24.61
CA GLU A 446 -4.51 11.12 25.47
C GLU A 446 -3.00 11.00 25.75
N VAL A 447 -2.17 11.21 24.72
CA VAL A 447 -0.70 11.16 24.86
C VAL A 447 -0.21 12.29 25.77
N CYS A 448 -0.70 13.52 25.58
CA CYS A 448 -0.33 14.65 26.43
C CYS A 448 -0.78 14.44 27.88
N GLU A 449 -2.02 14.01 28.12
CA GLU A 449 -2.54 13.75 29.47
C GLU A 449 -1.79 12.63 30.19
N ALA A 450 -1.41 11.56 29.47
CA ALA A 450 -0.55 10.52 30.00
C ALA A 450 0.86 11.05 30.34
N MET A 451 1.39 11.96 29.52
CA MET A 451 2.67 12.60 29.80
C MET A 451 2.62 13.48 31.06
N ASP A 452 1.59 14.31 31.19
CA ASP A 452 1.35 15.16 32.36
C ASP A 452 1.23 14.31 33.64
N THR A 453 0.52 13.18 33.53
CA THR A 453 0.39 12.21 34.63
C THR A 453 1.76 11.66 35.04
N MET A 454 2.62 11.30 34.08
CA MET A 454 3.95 10.77 34.38
C MET A 454 4.90 11.84 34.92
N VAL A 455 4.81 13.09 34.46
CA VAL A 455 5.54 14.22 35.02
C VAL A 455 5.13 14.45 36.47
N ALA A 456 3.82 14.51 36.76
CA ALA A 456 3.31 14.70 38.12
C ALA A 456 3.78 13.61 39.07
N ARG A 457 3.73 12.34 38.65
CA ARG A 457 4.21 11.19 39.44
C ARG A 457 5.72 11.21 39.70
N ASN A 458 6.50 11.86 38.83
CA ASN A 458 7.97 11.89 38.90
C ASN A 458 8.54 13.28 39.24
N ILE A 459 7.70 14.22 39.71
CA ILE A 459 8.10 15.62 39.90
C ILE A 459 9.32 15.79 40.82
N THR A 460 9.44 14.96 41.86
CA THR A 460 10.59 14.98 42.77
C THR A 460 11.88 14.56 42.06
N ALA A 461 11.84 13.48 41.27
CA ALA A 461 13.00 12.98 40.53
C ALA A 461 13.42 13.95 39.42
N ILE A 462 12.45 14.58 38.75
CA ILE A 462 12.68 15.65 37.76
C ILE A 462 13.37 16.85 38.45
N ARG A 463 12.80 17.35 39.56
CA ARG A 463 13.35 18.49 40.32
C ARG A 463 14.76 18.23 40.84
N GLN A 464 15.01 17.01 41.32
CA GLN A 464 16.31 16.60 41.85
C GLN A 464 17.31 16.19 40.75
N ARG A 465 16.89 16.15 39.47
CA ARG A 465 17.71 15.74 38.32
C ARG A 465 18.32 14.35 38.49
N THR A 466 17.55 13.41 39.07
CA THR A 466 17.98 12.03 39.29
C THR A 466 17.61 11.10 38.13
N LEU A 467 16.77 11.55 37.21
CA LEU A 467 16.44 10.83 35.98
C LEU A 467 17.59 10.93 34.96
N PRO A 468 17.84 9.89 34.15
CA PRO A 468 18.78 9.94 33.04
C PRO A 468 18.45 11.09 32.08
N GLY A 469 19.47 11.76 31.53
CA GLY A 469 19.29 12.94 30.68
C GLY A 469 18.54 12.65 29.37
N ASP A 470 18.58 11.41 28.90
CA ASP A 470 17.99 10.93 27.65
C ASP A 470 16.68 10.14 27.85
N CYS A 471 16.12 10.11 29.07
CA CYS A 471 14.82 9.50 29.29
C CYS A 471 13.70 10.41 28.76
N LEU A 472 12.56 9.82 28.39
CA LEU A 472 11.48 10.54 27.72
C LEU A 472 10.92 11.69 28.58
N LEU A 473 10.87 11.53 29.91
CA LEU A 473 10.43 12.60 30.82
C LEU A 473 11.35 13.83 30.83
N ARG A 474 12.65 13.65 30.57
CA ARG A 474 13.61 14.75 30.49
C ARG A 474 13.59 15.43 29.12
N THR A 475 13.35 14.66 28.05
CA THR A 475 13.28 15.20 26.69
C THR A 475 12.11 16.17 26.45
N VAL A 476 11.06 16.16 27.29
CA VAL A 476 9.92 17.09 27.17
C VAL A 476 10.28 18.54 27.48
N TYR A 477 11.19 18.75 28.43
CA TYR A 477 11.52 20.09 28.92
C TYR A 477 12.77 20.67 28.23
N GLU A 478 13.66 19.81 27.75
CA GLU A 478 14.86 20.23 27.01
C GLU A 478 14.63 20.09 25.51
N SER A 479 14.06 21.15 24.90
CA SER A 479 13.81 21.28 23.46
C SER A 479 15.06 21.09 22.57
N GLY A 480 16.25 21.04 23.17
CA GLY A 480 17.53 20.78 22.51
C GLY A 480 18.16 19.41 22.75
N SER A 481 17.55 18.51 23.55
CA SER A 481 18.14 17.19 23.87
C SER A 481 17.84 16.11 22.82
N VAL A 482 16.78 16.29 22.05
CA VAL A 482 16.52 15.51 20.84
C VAL A 482 16.51 16.51 19.71
N ILE A 483 17.56 16.52 18.92
CA ILE A 483 17.52 17.15 17.61
C ILE A 483 16.46 16.34 16.85
N SER A 484 15.20 16.75 16.92
CA SER A 484 14.30 16.58 15.80
C SER A 484 15.01 17.33 14.69
N VAL A 485 15.85 16.64 13.94
CA VAL A 485 16.30 17.13 12.66
C VAL A 485 14.97 17.33 11.95
N PRO A 486 14.51 18.58 11.74
CA PRO A 486 13.40 18.79 10.82
C PRO A 486 13.83 18.02 9.58
N ALA A 487 12.91 17.40 8.85
CA ALA A 487 13.27 16.96 7.51
C ALA A 487 13.87 18.20 6.84
N ILE A 488 15.21 18.25 6.77
CA ILE A 488 15.90 19.22 5.95
C ILE A 488 15.26 18.87 4.62
N PRO A 489 14.53 19.80 3.99
CA PRO A 489 14.16 19.58 2.61
C PRO A 489 15.51 19.32 1.98
N VAL A 490 15.80 18.05 1.70
CA VAL A 490 16.91 17.70 0.85
C VAL A 490 16.46 18.45 -0.38
N GLU A 491 17.11 19.57 -0.66
CA GLU A 491 17.13 20.12 -1.99
C GLU A 491 17.68 18.95 -2.79
N GLN A 492 16.76 18.10 -3.25
CA GLN A 492 17.04 17.10 -4.24
C GLN A 492 17.68 17.94 -5.30
N LYS A 493 18.97 17.73 -5.52
CA LYS A 493 19.70 18.41 -6.57
C LYS A 493 18.92 18.06 -7.82
N GLN A 494 18.09 19.01 -8.24
CA GLN A 494 17.16 18.78 -9.33
C GLN A 494 18.00 18.37 -10.52
N PRO A 495 17.51 17.44 -11.36
CA PRO A 495 18.26 17.05 -12.54
C PRO A 495 18.62 18.29 -13.33
N ASP A 496 19.83 18.31 -13.89
CA ASP A 496 20.28 19.44 -14.69
C ASP A 496 19.37 19.66 -15.91
N ASN A 497 18.71 18.60 -16.40
CA ASN A 497 17.80 18.63 -17.55
C ASN A 497 16.49 17.88 -17.26
N TYR A 498 15.35 18.58 -17.31
CA TYR A 498 14.02 17.94 -17.27
C TYR A 498 13.03 18.71 -18.13
N PHE A 499 12.03 17.99 -18.64
CA PHE A 499 10.90 18.56 -19.36
C PHE A 499 9.68 17.69 -19.08
N ARG A 500 8.87 18.03 -18.07
CA ARG A 500 7.85 17.14 -17.51
C ARG A 500 6.57 17.88 -17.13
N LYS A 501 5.45 17.16 -17.08
CA LYS A 501 4.17 17.69 -16.61
C LYS A 501 4.15 17.76 -15.09
N ARG A 502 3.76 18.89 -14.51
CA ARG A 502 3.68 19.15 -13.06
C ARG A 502 2.30 19.71 -12.74
N GLY A 503 1.37 18.84 -12.33
CA GLY A 503 -0.04 19.20 -12.21
C GLY A 503 -0.63 19.63 -13.56
N GLY A 504 -1.28 20.81 -13.59
CA GLY A 504 -1.88 21.37 -14.81
C GLY A 504 -0.94 22.19 -15.70
N VAL A 505 0.36 22.21 -15.41
CA VAL A 505 1.36 22.99 -16.17
C VAL A 505 2.57 22.14 -16.56
N TRP A 506 3.35 22.61 -17.53
CA TRP A 506 4.61 21.97 -17.92
C TRP A 506 5.79 22.65 -17.21
N ALA A 507 6.80 21.89 -16.80
CA ALA A 507 8.01 22.39 -16.16
C ALA A 507 9.24 21.94 -16.95
N ALA A 508 10.13 22.88 -17.24
CA ALA A 508 11.35 22.65 -18.00
C ALA A 508 12.58 23.22 -17.29
N ARG A 509 13.71 22.52 -17.38
CA ARG A 509 15.02 22.94 -16.89
C ARG A 509 16.09 22.39 -17.82
N PHE A 510 17.13 23.18 -18.06
CA PHE A 510 18.25 22.82 -18.95
C PHE A 510 19.59 23.27 -18.37
N ASN A 511 20.61 22.41 -18.42
CA ASN A 511 21.96 22.63 -17.92
C ASN A 511 22.02 23.25 -16.51
N GLY A 512 21.10 22.86 -15.63
CA GLY A 512 21.08 23.32 -14.25
C GLY A 512 20.53 24.74 -14.06
N ASN A 513 20.00 25.39 -15.11
CA ASN A 513 19.36 26.71 -15.03
C ASN A 513 18.10 26.73 -14.15
N ALA A 514 17.50 27.91 -13.96
CA ALA A 514 16.23 28.04 -13.25
C ALA A 514 15.08 27.29 -13.96
N GLU A 515 14.13 26.77 -13.19
CA GLU A 515 12.91 26.13 -13.73
C GLU A 515 12.07 27.16 -14.51
N VAL A 516 11.58 26.74 -15.68
CA VAL A 516 10.60 27.48 -16.48
C VAL A 516 9.28 26.73 -16.46
N LEU A 517 8.22 27.41 -16.02
CA LEU A 517 6.86 26.91 -16.14
C LEU A 517 6.28 27.31 -17.51
N VAL A 518 5.82 26.31 -18.26
CA VAL A 518 5.30 26.44 -19.61
C VAL A 518 3.79 26.25 -19.58
N THR A 519 3.06 27.27 -20.04
CA THR A 519 1.59 27.31 -20.04
C THR A 519 1.05 27.80 -21.37
N GLY A 520 -0.12 27.31 -21.80
CA GLY A 520 -0.81 27.81 -22.99
C GLY A 520 -0.21 27.33 -24.32
N VAL A 521 0.74 26.39 -24.27
CA VAL A 521 1.35 25.71 -25.42
C VAL A 521 1.41 24.20 -25.23
N ASP A 522 0.41 23.64 -24.53
CA ASP A 522 0.37 22.26 -24.02
C ASP A 522 0.63 21.21 -25.11
N LYS A 523 -0.04 21.31 -26.27
CA LYS A 523 0.20 20.39 -27.40
C LYS A 523 1.65 20.40 -27.90
N GLY A 524 2.28 21.58 -27.92
CA GLY A 524 3.68 21.69 -28.32
C GLY A 524 4.64 21.14 -27.27
N ALA A 525 4.32 21.35 -25.99
CA ALA A 525 5.08 20.80 -24.86
C ALA A 525 4.98 19.27 -24.80
N GLU A 526 3.80 18.70 -25.08
CA GLU A 526 3.57 17.25 -25.17
C GLU A 526 4.43 16.59 -26.25
N TYR A 527 4.46 17.18 -27.45
CA TYR A 527 5.32 16.70 -28.54
C TYR A 527 6.81 16.79 -28.20
N ILE A 528 7.25 17.88 -27.57
CA ILE A 528 8.65 18.03 -27.15
C ILE A 528 9.00 16.96 -26.11
N ASN A 529 8.16 16.78 -25.08
CA ASN A 529 8.35 15.73 -24.08
C ASN A 529 8.46 14.33 -24.71
N PHE A 530 7.58 14.01 -25.66
CA PHE A 530 7.60 12.73 -26.39
C PHE A 530 8.93 12.47 -27.10
N LEU A 531 9.48 13.49 -27.78
CA LEU A 531 10.74 13.40 -28.51
C LEU A 531 11.93 13.31 -27.55
N LEU A 532 11.93 14.08 -26.46
CA LEU A 532 12.99 14.03 -25.43
C LEU A 532 13.01 12.70 -24.67
N ALA A 533 11.87 12.03 -24.55
CA ALA A 533 11.76 10.69 -23.97
C ALA A 533 12.40 9.60 -24.87
N ARG A 534 12.63 9.90 -26.15
CA ARG A 534 13.09 8.95 -27.18
C ARG A 534 14.18 9.58 -28.05
N PRO A 535 15.34 9.95 -27.47
CA PRO A 535 16.43 10.53 -28.24
C PRO A 535 16.88 9.60 -29.36
N ASN A 536 17.26 10.18 -30.50
CA ASN A 536 17.74 9.47 -31.70
C ASN A 536 16.77 8.47 -32.35
N LYS A 537 15.50 8.42 -31.92
CA LYS A 537 14.47 7.56 -32.54
C LYS A 537 13.60 8.37 -33.51
N GLU A 538 13.69 8.05 -34.79
CA GLU A 538 12.76 8.54 -35.82
C GLU A 538 11.39 7.90 -35.58
N THR A 539 10.32 8.70 -35.58
CA THR A 539 8.93 8.22 -35.37
C THR A 539 8.01 9.03 -36.25
N SER A 540 7.07 8.39 -36.95
CA SER A 540 6.16 9.06 -37.87
C SER A 540 5.38 10.18 -37.19
N VAL A 541 5.29 11.37 -37.81
CA VAL A 541 4.47 12.49 -37.29
C VAL A 541 3.03 12.04 -37.08
N TYR A 542 2.51 11.19 -37.96
CA TYR A 542 1.13 10.73 -37.91
C TYR A 542 0.90 9.87 -36.67
N GLU A 543 1.77 8.92 -36.36
CA GLU A 543 1.67 8.13 -35.12
C GLU A 543 1.69 9.00 -33.86
N ILE A 544 2.56 10.01 -33.83
CA ILE A 544 2.66 10.91 -32.68
C ILE A 544 1.36 11.70 -32.53
N VAL A 545 0.95 12.42 -33.57
CA VAL A 545 -0.22 13.31 -33.50
C VAL A 545 -1.52 12.52 -33.29
N CYS A 546 -1.65 11.34 -33.91
CA CYS A 546 -2.85 10.52 -33.80
C CYS A 546 -2.90 9.75 -32.47
N GLY A 547 -1.77 9.25 -31.99
CA GLY A 547 -1.68 8.64 -30.66
C GLY A 547 -2.14 9.61 -29.56
N PHE A 548 -1.70 10.86 -29.61
CA PHE A 548 -2.16 11.89 -28.67
C PHE A 548 -3.65 12.25 -28.83
N ALA A 549 -4.20 12.18 -30.05
CA ALA A 549 -5.63 12.38 -30.28
C ALA A 549 -6.48 11.23 -29.70
N ILE A 550 -6.02 9.99 -29.83
CA ILE A 550 -6.64 8.79 -29.25
C ILE A 550 -6.62 8.85 -27.72
N ASP A 551 -5.48 9.23 -27.12
CA ASP A 551 -5.37 9.40 -25.67
C ASP A 551 -6.34 10.47 -25.13
N SER A 552 -6.57 11.52 -25.91
CA SER A 552 -7.56 12.55 -25.58
C SER A 552 -8.99 12.00 -25.62
N CYS A 553 -9.34 11.15 -26.59
CA CYS A 553 -10.62 10.43 -26.60
C CYS A 553 -10.78 9.54 -25.37
N ASN A 554 -9.75 8.78 -25.01
CA ASN A 554 -9.76 7.91 -23.84
C ASN A 554 -9.98 8.71 -22.55
N ALA A 555 -9.35 9.87 -22.40
CA ALA A 555 -9.58 10.75 -21.26
C ALA A 555 -11.04 11.24 -21.15
N VAL A 556 -11.69 11.55 -22.28
CA VAL A 556 -13.12 11.95 -22.31
C VAL A 556 -14.02 10.77 -21.95
N LEU A 557 -13.80 9.60 -22.55
CA LEU A 557 -14.57 8.38 -22.27
C LEU A 557 -14.45 7.92 -20.81
N ASN A 558 -13.28 8.10 -20.21
CA ASN A 558 -12.99 7.70 -18.82
C ASN A 558 -13.42 8.73 -17.76
N SER A 559 -13.81 9.95 -18.16
CA SER A 559 -14.11 11.04 -17.21
C SER A 559 -15.49 10.95 -16.52
N ASN A 560 -16.36 10.02 -16.92
CA ASN A 560 -17.75 9.94 -16.42
C ASN A 560 -18.20 8.57 -15.85
N GLU A 561 -17.30 7.65 -15.48
CA GLU A 561 -17.71 6.45 -14.71
C GLU A 561 -18.00 6.73 -13.21
N THR A 562 -18.33 7.98 -12.83
CA THR A 562 -18.61 8.36 -11.44
C THR A 562 -19.96 9.01 -11.17
N ASP A 563 -20.93 8.97 -12.10
CA ASP A 563 -22.23 9.59 -11.82
C ASP A 563 -23.43 8.81 -12.37
N GLU A 564 -23.77 7.71 -11.70
CA GLU A 564 -25.16 7.25 -11.61
C GLU A 564 -25.54 7.10 -10.13
N GLY A 565 -26.06 8.19 -9.55
CA GLY A 565 -26.91 8.07 -8.37
C GLY A 565 -26.76 9.12 -7.27
N PHE A 566 -26.77 10.43 -7.56
CA PHE A 566 -27.17 11.43 -6.56
C PHE A 566 -27.86 12.64 -7.21
N GLN A 567 -29.19 12.68 -7.19
CA GLN A 567 -29.94 13.91 -7.43
C GLN A 567 -29.73 14.88 -6.27
N VAL A 568 -29.02 15.99 -6.51
CA VAL A 568 -28.95 17.12 -5.60
C VAL A 568 -30.04 18.12 -5.96
N THR A 569 -30.96 18.37 -5.03
CA THR A 569 -31.90 19.49 -5.10
C THR A 569 -31.21 20.81 -4.73
N GLN A 570 -31.34 21.77 -5.67
CA GLN A 570 -31.30 23.24 -5.56
C GLN A 570 -29.95 23.98 -5.52
N GLY A 571 -29.68 24.72 -6.61
CA GLY A 571 -28.75 25.86 -6.62
C GLY A 571 -28.29 26.44 -7.98
N VAL A 572 -29.20 26.92 -8.84
CA VAL A 572 -29.02 27.88 -9.99
C VAL A 572 -28.32 27.35 -11.28
N PRO A 573 -28.86 27.66 -12.49
CA PRO A 573 -28.73 26.80 -13.67
C PRO A 573 -27.67 27.25 -14.68
N LEU A 574 -26.94 26.30 -15.27
CA LEU A 574 -26.15 26.49 -16.48
C LEU A 574 -26.35 25.30 -17.42
N GLY A 575 -27.10 25.55 -18.50
CA GLY A 575 -26.91 24.90 -19.80
C GLY A 575 -27.41 23.47 -19.95
N ASP A 576 -28.56 23.36 -20.60
CA ASP A 576 -29.17 22.16 -21.17
C ASP A 576 -28.15 21.24 -21.91
N THR A 577 -28.21 19.95 -21.61
CA THR A 577 -27.26 18.92 -22.01
C THR A 577 -27.45 18.48 -23.46
N GLY A 578 -26.48 18.80 -24.33
CA GLY A 578 -26.28 18.17 -25.65
C GLY A 578 -25.34 16.95 -25.63
N PHE A 579 -24.88 16.51 -24.45
CA PHE A 579 -23.73 15.61 -24.29
C PHE A 579 -23.95 14.13 -24.64
N VAL A 580 -25.20 13.66 -24.79
CA VAL A 580 -25.46 12.23 -25.04
C VAL A 580 -25.22 11.84 -26.52
N ALA A 581 -25.27 12.79 -27.45
CA ALA A 581 -25.07 12.52 -28.89
C ALA A 581 -23.60 12.45 -29.31
N ASP A 582 -22.65 13.02 -28.55
CA ASP A 582 -21.23 13.09 -28.93
C ASP A 582 -20.42 11.84 -28.56
N ARG A 583 -20.87 11.04 -27.58
CA ARG A 583 -20.07 9.89 -27.08
C ARG A 583 -19.93 8.76 -28.08
N LYS A 584 -21.03 8.39 -28.77
CA LYS A 584 -21.00 7.36 -29.83
C LYS A 584 -20.12 7.79 -31.01
N ALA A 585 -20.09 9.09 -31.32
CA ALA A 585 -19.22 9.63 -32.35
C ALA A 585 -17.74 9.55 -31.93
N VAL A 586 -17.42 9.90 -30.68
CA VAL A 586 -16.06 9.79 -30.11
C VAL A 586 -15.58 8.32 -30.05
N GLU A 587 -16.44 7.37 -29.69
CA GLU A 587 -16.14 5.92 -29.73
C GLU A 587 -15.86 5.44 -31.16
N GLN A 588 -16.69 5.82 -32.13
CA GLN A 588 -16.49 5.48 -33.54
C GLN A 588 -15.19 6.05 -34.10
N TYR A 589 -14.87 7.32 -33.81
CA TYR A 589 -13.61 7.92 -34.26
C TYR A 589 -12.39 7.22 -33.65
N ARG A 590 -12.49 6.72 -32.41
CA ARG A 590 -11.42 5.95 -31.76
C ARG A 590 -11.19 4.62 -32.48
N GLU A 591 -12.25 3.88 -32.77
CA GLU A 591 -12.17 2.58 -33.47
C GLU A 591 -11.59 2.74 -34.87
N THR A 592 -12.07 3.73 -35.63
CA THR A 592 -11.54 4.02 -36.98
C THR A 592 -10.08 4.42 -36.95
N ALA A 593 -9.65 5.21 -35.96
CA ALA A 593 -8.24 5.60 -35.83
C ALA A 593 -7.32 4.42 -35.50
N HIS A 594 -7.75 3.46 -34.68
CA HIS A 594 -6.96 2.24 -34.42
C HIS A 594 -6.83 1.36 -35.66
N GLU A 595 -7.91 1.20 -36.43
CA GLU A 595 -7.89 0.37 -37.63
C GLU A 595 -6.98 0.96 -38.71
N LEU A 596 -7.08 2.28 -38.95
CA LEU A 596 -6.20 2.94 -39.92
C LEU A 596 -4.72 2.90 -39.50
N LEU A 597 -4.39 2.90 -38.20
CA LEU A 597 -3.01 2.70 -37.73
C LEU A 597 -2.49 1.29 -38.07
N ARG A 598 -3.34 0.27 -37.88
CA ARG A 598 -3.01 -1.12 -38.22
C ARG A 598 -2.79 -1.29 -39.72
N GLU A 599 -3.67 -0.72 -40.55
CA GLU A 599 -3.54 -0.76 -42.01
C GLU A 599 -2.29 -0.02 -42.52
N ILE A 600 -1.89 1.09 -41.86
CA ILE A 600 -0.64 1.80 -42.19
C ILE A 600 0.58 0.94 -41.87
N GLU A 601 0.60 0.22 -40.75
CA GLU A 601 1.69 -0.70 -40.40
C GLU A 601 1.79 -1.86 -41.40
N GLU A 602 0.65 -2.42 -41.83
CA GLU A 602 0.58 -3.47 -42.86
C GLU A 602 1.10 -2.95 -44.21
N ALA A 603 0.64 -1.78 -44.67
CA ALA A 603 1.09 -1.17 -45.91
C ALA A 603 2.59 -0.83 -45.92
N ARG A 604 3.16 -0.51 -44.75
CA ARG A 604 4.62 -0.30 -44.58
C ARG A 604 5.41 -1.59 -44.65
N ALA A 605 4.90 -2.68 -44.07
CA ALA A 605 5.54 -3.99 -44.19
C ALA A 605 5.61 -4.46 -45.66
N GLU A 606 4.64 -4.03 -46.47
CA GLU A 606 4.56 -4.32 -47.91
C GLU A 606 5.27 -3.30 -48.82
N ASN A 607 5.86 -2.21 -48.25
CA ASN A 607 6.46 -1.09 -48.98
C ASN A 607 5.53 -0.44 -50.04
N ASN A 608 4.23 -0.33 -49.73
CA ASN A 608 3.25 0.25 -50.65
C ASN A 608 3.03 1.75 -50.38
N ASP A 609 3.93 2.58 -50.88
CA ASP A 609 3.94 4.04 -50.65
C ASP A 609 2.64 4.75 -51.08
N ALA A 610 1.96 4.25 -52.12
CA ALA A 610 0.71 4.83 -52.60
C ALA A 610 -0.47 4.53 -51.67
N GLU A 611 -0.45 3.37 -50.99
CA GLU A 611 -1.44 2.99 -49.99
C GLU A 611 -1.20 3.73 -48.67
N ILE A 612 0.06 3.79 -48.23
CA ILE A 612 0.48 4.56 -47.04
C ILE A 612 0.00 6.01 -47.16
N GLN A 613 0.23 6.65 -48.31
CA GLN A 613 -0.18 8.04 -48.51
C GLN A 613 -1.70 8.24 -48.47
N ARG A 614 -2.49 7.24 -48.89
CA ARG A 614 -3.96 7.29 -48.84
C ARG A 614 -4.46 7.14 -47.41
N LEU A 615 -3.94 6.17 -46.68
CA LEU A 615 -4.31 5.91 -45.29
C LEU A 615 -3.90 7.06 -44.36
N GLU A 616 -2.75 7.71 -44.61
CA GLU A 616 -2.35 8.94 -43.91
C GLU A 616 -3.31 10.12 -44.17
N ASP A 617 -3.81 10.26 -45.40
CA ASP A 617 -4.79 11.29 -45.77
C ASP A 617 -6.15 11.04 -45.07
N GLU A 618 -6.54 9.78 -44.89
CA GLU A 618 -7.76 9.38 -44.16
C GLU A 618 -7.62 9.59 -42.65
N MET A 619 -6.48 9.18 -42.08
CA MET A 619 -6.12 9.42 -40.68
C MET A 619 -6.13 10.92 -40.33
N THR A 620 -5.71 11.75 -41.29
CA THR A 620 -5.75 13.21 -41.14
C THR A 620 -7.16 13.74 -40.94
N GLN A 621 -8.13 13.17 -41.65
CA GLN A 621 -9.54 13.56 -41.57
C GLN A 621 -10.15 13.13 -40.23
N ILE A 622 -9.89 11.90 -39.79
CA ILE A 622 -10.36 11.37 -38.51
C ILE A 622 -9.76 12.16 -37.33
N THR A 623 -8.47 12.45 -37.37
CA THR A 623 -7.82 13.25 -36.32
C THR A 623 -8.37 14.68 -36.24
N ALA A 624 -8.74 15.28 -37.38
CA ALA A 624 -9.39 16.58 -37.38
C ALA A 624 -10.78 16.51 -36.74
N ALA A 625 -11.58 15.49 -37.07
CA ALA A 625 -12.89 15.26 -36.47
C ALA A 625 -12.81 15.03 -34.95
N ILE A 626 -11.84 14.25 -34.47
CA ILE A 626 -11.58 14.04 -33.03
C ILE A 626 -11.28 15.37 -32.33
N ASN A 627 -10.39 16.18 -32.90
CA ASN A 627 -10.01 17.47 -32.31
C ASN A 627 -11.17 18.48 -32.29
N GLU A 628 -12.10 18.40 -33.25
CA GLU A 628 -13.32 19.21 -33.25
C GLU A 628 -14.33 18.75 -32.18
N ALA A 629 -14.51 17.44 -32.01
CA ALA A 629 -15.43 16.85 -31.04
C ALA A 629 -14.97 17.05 -29.57
N VAL A 630 -13.66 17.08 -29.31
CA VAL A 630 -13.09 17.14 -27.94
C VAL A 630 -12.79 18.57 -27.45
N GLY A 631 -12.94 19.60 -28.30
CA GLY A 631 -12.59 21.00 -27.96
C GLY A 631 -13.63 21.77 -27.12
N LEU A 632 -13.16 22.71 -26.29
CA LEU A 632 -14.01 23.68 -25.56
C LEU A 632 -14.76 24.60 -26.53
N GLY A 633 -16.04 24.29 -26.79
CA GLY A 633 -17.01 25.25 -27.35
C GLY A 633 -17.65 24.92 -28.70
N GLY A 634 -17.71 23.66 -29.14
CA GLY A 634 -18.77 23.12 -30.02
C GLY A 634 -19.21 23.96 -31.23
N LYS A 635 -18.31 24.70 -31.89
CA LYS A 635 -18.62 25.44 -33.13
C LYS A 635 -17.71 24.99 -34.26
N LEU A 636 -18.32 24.36 -35.26
CA LEU A 636 -17.74 24.15 -36.59
C LEU A 636 -17.22 25.47 -37.15
N ARG A 637 -15.90 25.60 -37.27
CA ARG A 637 -15.32 26.57 -38.20
C ARG A 637 -15.29 25.91 -39.56
N LYS A 638 -16.13 26.38 -40.49
CA LYS A 638 -15.92 26.13 -41.93
C LYS A 638 -14.59 26.79 -42.35
N SER A 639 -13.47 26.09 -42.20
CA SER A 639 -12.21 26.48 -42.85
C SER A 639 -12.21 25.86 -44.23
N ASN A 640 -12.60 26.66 -45.21
CA ASN A 640 -12.70 26.29 -46.61
C ASN A 640 -11.32 26.25 -47.31
N ASP A 641 -10.27 25.85 -46.60
CA ASP A 641 -8.90 25.89 -47.12
C ASP A 641 -8.22 24.52 -47.06
N LYS A 642 -7.90 24.04 -48.26
CA LYS A 642 -7.41 22.71 -48.57
C LYS A 642 -6.01 22.50 -47.95
N ARG A 643 -5.82 21.37 -47.25
CA ARG A 643 -4.53 20.86 -46.74
C ARG A 643 -3.73 21.81 -45.84
N LYS A 644 -4.07 21.88 -44.55
CA LYS A 644 -3.03 22.10 -43.53
C LYS A 644 -2.57 20.73 -43.06
N ASN A 645 -1.46 20.30 -43.65
CA ASN A 645 -0.81 19.02 -43.43
C ASN A 645 -0.56 18.82 -41.92
N ILE A 646 -0.84 17.63 -41.37
CA ILE A 646 -0.56 17.28 -39.95
C ILE A 646 0.87 17.67 -39.56
N ARG A 647 1.79 17.55 -40.51
CA ARG A 647 3.19 17.98 -40.44
C ARG A 647 3.37 19.46 -40.10
N ASP A 648 2.59 20.32 -40.73
CA ASP A 648 2.60 21.76 -40.46
C ASP A 648 2.00 22.07 -39.10
N ALA A 649 0.96 21.35 -38.70
CA ALA A 649 0.34 21.51 -37.38
C ALA A 649 1.30 21.11 -36.25
N PHE A 650 1.96 19.96 -36.38
CA PHE A 650 3.00 19.48 -35.47
C PHE A 650 4.15 20.48 -35.38
N ARG A 651 4.74 20.84 -36.52
CA ARG A 651 5.85 21.80 -36.62
C ARG A 651 5.48 23.14 -36.00
N ASN A 652 4.29 23.66 -36.27
CA ASN A 652 3.83 24.92 -35.69
C ASN A 652 3.58 24.82 -34.19
N ALA A 653 3.09 23.69 -33.67
CA ALA A 653 2.91 23.47 -32.24
C ALA A 653 4.26 23.43 -31.50
N VAL A 654 5.22 22.65 -32.00
CA VAL A 654 6.59 22.58 -31.46
C VAL A 654 7.27 23.95 -31.53
N ASN A 655 7.23 24.63 -32.68
CA ASN A 655 7.82 25.96 -32.84
C ASN A 655 7.19 27.02 -31.92
N ARG A 656 5.89 26.94 -31.65
CA ARG A 656 5.23 27.83 -30.68
C ARG A 656 5.71 27.57 -29.25
N ALA A 657 5.89 26.32 -28.87
CA ALA A 657 6.43 25.97 -27.56
C ALA A 657 7.90 26.41 -27.41
N ILE A 658 8.74 26.19 -28.42
CA ILE A 658 10.13 26.67 -28.45
C ILE A 658 10.18 28.21 -28.36
N LYS A 659 9.34 28.91 -29.13
CA LYS A 659 9.26 30.38 -29.07
C LYS A 659 8.73 30.89 -27.72
N TYR A 660 7.87 30.13 -27.05
CA TYR A 660 7.46 30.44 -25.69
C TYR A 660 8.64 30.32 -24.73
N LEU A 661 9.37 29.21 -24.80
CA LEU A 661 10.57 28.95 -23.99
C LEU A 661 11.65 30.02 -24.20
N GLU A 662 11.85 30.50 -25.42
CA GLU A 662 12.84 31.53 -25.76
C GLU A 662 12.71 32.82 -24.93
N LYS A 663 11.50 33.13 -24.43
CA LYS A 663 11.26 34.29 -23.57
C LYS A 663 11.83 34.13 -22.16
N TYR A 664 11.95 32.90 -21.68
CA TYR A 664 12.26 32.57 -20.28
C TYR A 664 13.58 31.80 -20.13
N ASP A 665 13.95 30.97 -21.11
CA ASP A 665 15.22 30.24 -21.19
C ASP A 665 15.69 30.17 -22.65
N LYS A 666 16.54 31.13 -23.03
CA LYS A 666 17.14 31.21 -24.38
C LYS A 666 18.04 30.01 -24.69
N PRO A 667 18.95 29.56 -23.79
CA PRO A 667 19.74 28.35 -24.01
C PRO A 667 18.90 27.12 -24.36
N LEU A 668 17.85 26.83 -23.59
CA LEU A 668 16.95 25.71 -23.87
C LEU A 668 16.26 25.84 -25.23
N ALA A 669 15.78 27.04 -25.58
CA ALA A 669 15.11 27.26 -26.85
C ALA A 669 16.05 27.09 -28.05
N VAL A 670 17.29 27.55 -27.95
CA VAL A 670 18.33 27.36 -29.00
C VAL A 670 18.62 25.87 -29.16
N HIS A 671 18.86 25.17 -28.05
CA HIS A 671 19.10 23.73 -28.03
C HIS A 671 17.98 22.94 -28.73
N LEU A 672 16.73 23.13 -28.30
CA LEU A 672 15.59 22.43 -28.90
C LEU A 672 15.42 22.76 -30.39
N LYS A 673 15.70 24.00 -30.80
CA LYS A 673 15.60 24.43 -32.20
C LYS A 673 16.66 23.79 -33.10
N GLU A 674 17.86 23.56 -32.58
CA GLU A 674 18.96 22.94 -33.31
C GLU A 674 18.82 21.40 -33.36
N SER A 675 18.40 20.81 -32.24
CA SER A 675 18.33 19.37 -32.01
C SER A 675 17.04 18.70 -32.48
N ILE A 676 15.90 19.41 -32.55
CA ILE A 676 14.65 18.84 -33.07
C ILE A 676 14.56 19.04 -34.58
N LYS A 677 14.54 17.96 -35.34
CA LYS A 677 14.24 17.99 -36.77
C LYS A 677 12.76 17.67 -36.99
N CYS A 678 11.99 18.66 -37.44
CA CYS A 678 10.59 18.45 -37.83
C CYS A 678 10.54 17.96 -39.29
N GLY A 679 10.46 16.65 -39.50
CA GLY A 679 10.31 15.97 -40.80
C GLY A 679 9.06 15.10 -40.86
N ASN A 680 8.96 14.17 -41.82
CA ASN A 680 7.94 13.10 -41.79
C ASN A 680 8.14 12.17 -40.58
N GLU A 681 9.39 12.05 -40.14
CA GLU A 681 9.79 11.30 -38.96
C GLU A 681 10.55 12.24 -38.01
N PRO A 682 9.83 13.02 -37.19
CA PRO A 682 10.46 13.92 -36.25
C PRO A 682 11.36 13.17 -35.28
N VAL A 683 12.51 13.78 -35.02
CA VAL A 683 13.54 13.20 -34.16
C VAL A 683 14.23 14.32 -33.39
N TYR A 684 14.58 14.01 -32.15
CA TYR A 684 15.49 14.81 -31.34
C TYR A 684 16.89 14.16 -31.41
N ARG A 685 17.86 14.88 -31.98
CA ARG A 685 19.26 14.44 -32.16
C ARG A 685 20.23 15.44 -31.54
N THR A 686 21.21 14.91 -30.82
CA THR A 686 22.30 15.68 -30.22
C THR A 686 23.64 14.99 -30.46
N GLU A 687 24.72 15.77 -30.55
CA GLU A 687 26.08 15.24 -30.70
C GLU A 687 26.60 14.62 -29.39
N GLU A 688 26.17 15.17 -28.25
CA GLU A 688 26.44 14.64 -26.91
C GLU A 688 25.17 14.04 -26.29
N GLU A 689 25.31 12.99 -25.50
CA GLU A 689 24.17 12.33 -24.83
C GLU A 689 23.67 13.19 -23.66
N ILE A 690 22.47 13.75 -23.81
CA ILE A 690 21.80 14.53 -22.76
C ILE A 690 20.66 13.70 -22.17
N VAL A 691 20.76 13.42 -20.86
CA VAL A 691 19.73 12.70 -20.11
C VAL A 691 18.61 13.66 -19.69
N TRP A 692 17.40 13.40 -20.17
CA TRP A 692 16.20 14.19 -19.82
C TRP A 692 15.30 13.45 -18.84
N GLU A 693 14.90 14.13 -17.75
CA GLU A 693 13.78 13.64 -16.94
C GLU A 693 12.44 14.13 -17.53
N VAL A 694 11.67 13.20 -18.08
CA VAL A 694 10.40 13.47 -18.79
C VAL A 694 9.16 12.92 -18.09
N ARG A 695 9.35 12.18 -16.99
CA ARG A 695 8.25 11.58 -16.24
C ARG A 695 7.42 12.66 -15.55
N PRO A 696 6.08 12.61 -15.63
CA PRO A 696 5.24 13.58 -14.95
C PRO A 696 5.48 13.52 -13.45
N ILE A 697 5.55 14.69 -12.80
CA ILE A 697 5.45 14.77 -11.35
C ILE A 697 3.98 14.55 -11.01
N VAL A 698 3.63 13.30 -10.79
CA VAL A 698 2.45 12.97 -10.00
C VAL A 698 2.85 13.29 -8.57
N ASN A 699 2.10 14.15 -7.88
CA ASN A 699 2.30 14.31 -6.44
C ASN A 699 2.00 12.95 -5.81
N GLU A 700 3.05 12.14 -5.62
CA GLU A 700 2.97 10.81 -5.02
C GLU A 700 2.32 10.91 -3.65
#